data_AF-A0A561QSA1-F1
#
_entry.id   AF-A0A561QSA1-F1
#
_cell.length_a   1.000
_cell.length_b   1.000
_cell.length_c   1.000
_cell.angle_alpha   90.00
_cell.angle_beta   90.00
_cell.angle_gamma   90.00
#
_symmetry.space_group_name_H-M   'P 1'
#
loop_
_entity.id
_entity.type
_entity.pdbx_description
1 polymer ?
#
loop_
_entity_poly.entity_id
_entity_poly.type
_entity_poly.pdbx_seq_one_letter_code
_entity_poly.pdbx_strand_id
1 'polypeptide(L)'
;MALGLTRRGAEVFAPTNSNGTARRVVNEEVQTYTTELEASIDAALAGSIRMESWAALASVTGTKVGQAAEVPSDAGTHTDPVAGGTVNNAGIYRWSASPAGWRRVGNYFDPNGAPTSTILGRQTAGTGVIEYLTAVAVKVMLALNNVNNTSDANKPISIAQQAAFDIVSIRDLQGLLSEYASWGVVDQTTGKPLMTLDFDGRAWLLRSNEVPLLDDTYSHVIGGESGTVGLGFRHDGGVEIAGQTFNALMHADYKTVRTDYAGRVISATDYDDVDLIVTRYTAWVSGGNAYLWSAATKRISKLTNTGNIAHVSLAGGLLRLIIDDGTPTGLTIETPLIGSADTISADVSRLLHLPSSGQSNSVGAANATVLTPTPPRAGRALMYGIGPRVLGNDQNQQYFRPIPGYFLNDIVDAQEIRSGGNGETHMTSSLYQLTGVRPIQDAALGALYGIGSADYATVKKGTIAWNNLVLGCWRARLKAAMLGLDFQIPALCWDQGEGNAGGAAGVYLAALQELQTDITALVGQMNGLPASGQVPVVYSQLASFPNYSAGPNVPLDQLAAFLANPTKCVLIGPKYQYTYVDGAHMDANGQHLQGAMMGRAIGQLMAGSSPKPLYALSAVRTGAQVLVTYNVPSGSLTLDTVGVTDPGSYGFKWSDAGNGNTVTINSVAIASATTLLITLSAVPTGTDQAIRVALDAAAGTGTGRAVGARCCLRDTSPDTDRLGQKMYNWACHQRIAVTL
;
A
#
# COMPACT_ATOMS: atom_id res chain seq x y z
N MET A 1 1.53 19.57 -28.43
CA MET A 1 0.62 18.72 -29.24
C MET A 1 -0.18 17.86 -28.27
N ALA A 2 -1.49 18.10 -28.16
CA ALA A 2 -2.39 17.24 -27.38
C ALA A 2 -2.99 16.21 -28.35
N LEU A 3 -2.66 14.94 -28.15
CA LEU A 3 -3.36 13.84 -28.82
C LEU A 3 -4.65 13.56 -28.05
N GLY A 4 -5.77 13.88 -28.68
CA GLY A 4 -7.11 13.75 -28.13
C GLY A 4 -7.57 12.30 -28.08
N LEU A 5 -7.92 11.85 -26.89
CA LEU A 5 -8.82 10.72 -26.67
C LEU A 5 -9.93 11.17 -25.74
N THR A 6 -11.03 11.66 -26.33
CA THR A 6 -12.35 11.63 -25.69
C THR A 6 -13.40 11.69 -26.78
N ARG A 7 -13.99 10.54 -27.16
CA ARG A 7 -15.35 10.57 -27.70
C ARG A 7 -16.26 11.06 -26.57
N ARG A 8 -17.06 12.10 -26.85
CA ARG A 8 -17.98 12.67 -25.86
C ARG A 8 -19.13 11.69 -25.63
N GLY A 9 -19.65 11.63 -24.40
CA GLY A 9 -20.74 10.73 -23.99
C GLY A 9 -22.08 10.87 -24.76
N ALA A 10 -22.17 11.79 -25.74
CA ALA A 10 -23.30 11.88 -26.65
C ALA A 10 -23.33 10.75 -27.72
N GLU A 11 -22.24 10.01 -27.91
CA GLU A 11 -22.13 9.00 -28.98
C GLU A 11 -22.45 7.56 -28.55
N VAL A 12 -22.71 7.31 -27.26
CA VAL A 12 -22.90 5.93 -26.75
C VAL A 12 -24.37 5.49 -26.79
N PHE A 13 -25.32 6.43 -26.82
CA PHE A 13 -26.77 6.13 -26.88
C PHE A 13 -27.56 7.25 -27.59
N ALA A 14 -27.33 7.45 -28.89
CA ALA A 14 -28.15 8.38 -29.66
C ALA A 14 -29.25 7.61 -30.42
N PRO A 15 -30.52 7.59 -29.94
CA PRO A 15 -31.63 7.12 -30.76
C PRO A 15 -31.71 8.00 -32.02
N THR A 16 -32.03 7.39 -33.15
CA THR A 16 -32.24 8.12 -34.41
C THR A 16 -33.67 8.61 -34.49
N ASN A 17 -33.89 9.82 -35.02
CA ASN A 17 -35.24 10.25 -35.42
C ASN A 17 -35.74 9.40 -36.62
N SER A 18 -36.99 9.63 -37.05
CA SER A 18 -37.60 8.94 -38.22
C SER A 18 -36.80 9.06 -39.53
N ASN A 19 -35.81 9.96 -39.58
CA ASN A 19 -34.97 10.22 -40.73
C ASN A 19 -33.53 9.68 -40.54
N GLY A 20 -33.30 8.83 -39.52
CA GLY A 20 -32.01 8.16 -39.30
C GLY A 20 -30.92 9.04 -38.68
N THR A 21 -31.24 10.26 -38.25
CA THR A 21 -30.25 11.20 -37.68
C THR A 21 -30.17 11.07 -36.16
N ALA A 22 -28.96 11.01 -35.61
CA ALA A 22 -28.70 10.98 -34.18
C ALA A 22 -29.32 12.21 -33.50
N ARG A 23 -30.23 12.00 -32.53
CA ARG A 23 -30.82 13.09 -31.73
C ARG A 23 -30.43 12.96 -30.27
N ARG A 24 -30.47 14.09 -29.56
CA ARG A 24 -30.23 14.16 -28.12
C ARG A 24 -31.42 13.54 -27.37
N VAL A 25 -31.14 12.61 -26.46
CA VAL A 25 -32.15 12.03 -25.57
C VAL A 25 -32.64 13.09 -24.59
N VAL A 26 -33.95 13.28 -24.49
CA VAL A 26 -34.54 14.22 -23.51
C VAL A 26 -34.72 13.52 -22.16
N ASN A 27 -34.70 14.27 -21.06
CA ASN A 27 -34.73 13.69 -19.71
C ASN A 27 -35.94 12.77 -19.45
N GLU A 28 -37.09 13.06 -20.05
CA GLU A 28 -38.30 12.22 -19.95
C GLU A 28 -38.10 10.83 -20.58
N GLU A 29 -37.32 10.74 -21.67
CA GLU A 29 -37.00 9.45 -22.31
C GLU A 29 -35.99 8.66 -21.50
N VAL A 30 -35.02 9.32 -20.87
CA VAL A 30 -34.08 8.66 -19.95
C VAL A 30 -34.83 8.06 -18.76
N GLN A 31 -35.80 8.79 -18.20
CA GLN A 31 -36.65 8.27 -17.12
C GLN A 31 -37.50 7.08 -17.58
N THR A 32 -38.02 7.12 -18.81
CA THR A 32 -38.81 6.03 -19.39
C THR A 32 -37.95 4.77 -19.57
N TYR A 33 -36.75 4.89 -20.17
CA TYR A 33 -35.84 3.76 -20.36
C TYR A 33 -35.30 3.19 -19.06
N THR A 34 -35.05 4.04 -18.05
CA THR A 34 -34.61 3.58 -16.72
C THR A 34 -35.73 2.81 -16.05
N THR A 35 -36.98 3.28 -16.14
CA THR A 35 -38.16 2.60 -15.58
C THR A 35 -38.43 1.27 -16.29
N GLU A 36 -38.30 1.21 -17.62
CA GLU A 36 -38.46 -0.04 -18.40
C GLU A 36 -37.33 -1.05 -18.11
N LEU A 37 -36.10 -0.57 -17.90
CA LEU A 37 -34.97 -1.40 -17.51
C LEU A 37 -35.15 -1.97 -16.10
N GLU A 38 -35.53 -1.13 -15.13
CA GLU A 38 -35.84 -1.56 -13.77
C GLU A 38 -36.98 -2.59 -13.75
N ALA A 39 -38.05 -2.37 -14.52
CA ALA A 39 -39.14 -3.33 -14.68
C ALA A 39 -38.68 -4.67 -15.28
N SER A 40 -37.75 -4.63 -16.25
CA SER A 40 -37.19 -5.83 -16.88
C SER A 40 -36.27 -6.61 -15.93
N ILE A 41 -35.52 -5.91 -15.08
CA ILE A 41 -34.67 -6.51 -14.04
C ILE A 41 -35.54 -7.16 -12.96
N ASP A 42 -36.58 -6.47 -12.49
CA ASP A 42 -37.55 -7.00 -11.53
C ASP A 42 -38.25 -8.27 -12.05
N ALA A 43 -38.61 -8.28 -13.34
CA ALA A 43 -39.20 -9.44 -14.00
C ALA A 43 -38.23 -10.63 -14.09
N ALA A 44 -36.94 -10.38 -14.33
CA ALA A 44 -35.91 -11.42 -14.36
C ALA A 44 -35.64 -11.99 -12.96
N LEU A 45 -35.63 -11.15 -11.92
CA LEU A 45 -35.46 -11.56 -10.53
C LEU A 45 -36.62 -12.41 -10.00
N ALA A 46 -37.84 -12.22 -10.52
CA ALA A 46 -38.98 -13.06 -10.19
C ALA A 46 -38.82 -14.53 -10.67
N GLY A 47 -37.85 -14.81 -11.55
CA GLY A 47 -37.54 -16.14 -12.06
C GLY A 47 -38.53 -16.63 -13.12
N SER A 48 -38.05 -17.52 -14.00
CA SER A 48 -38.88 -18.20 -14.99
C SER A 48 -39.62 -19.39 -14.36
N ILE A 49 -40.90 -19.55 -14.68
CA ILE A 49 -41.73 -20.66 -14.19
C ILE A 49 -41.89 -21.71 -15.29
N ARG A 50 -41.64 -22.98 -15.00
CA ARG A 50 -41.85 -24.08 -15.94
C ARG A 50 -43.05 -24.91 -15.51
N MET A 51 -43.97 -25.17 -16.43
CA MET A 51 -45.19 -25.95 -16.21
C MET A 51 -45.33 -27.05 -17.26
N GLU A 52 -45.94 -28.17 -16.88
CA GLU A 52 -46.13 -29.33 -17.77
C GLU A 52 -47.25 -29.10 -18.81
N SER A 53 -48.18 -28.15 -18.58
CA SER A 53 -49.28 -27.84 -19.50
C SER A 53 -49.71 -26.37 -19.45
N TRP A 54 -50.39 -25.92 -20.51
CA TRP A 54 -51.02 -24.60 -20.54
C TRP A 54 -52.06 -24.45 -19.43
N ALA A 55 -52.88 -25.48 -19.18
CA ALA A 55 -53.90 -25.42 -18.13
C ALA A 55 -53.28 -25.22 -16.73
N ALA A 56 -52.13 -25.86 -16.46
CA ALA A 56 -51.38 -25.64 -15.23
C ALA A 56 -50.82 -24.21 -15.16
N LEU A 57 -50.22 -23.71 -16.25
CA LEU A 57 -49.72 -22.33 -16.31
C LEU A 57 -50.83 -21.29 -16.14
N ALA A 58 -51.98 -21.47 -16.80
CA ALA A 58 -53.14 -20.58 -16.73
C ALA A 58 -53.74 -20.47 -15.33
N SER A 59 -53.53 -21.49 -14.47
CA SER A 59 -53.96 -21.47 -13.07
C SER A 59 -53.02 -20.69 -12.14
N VAL A 60 -51.82 -20.33 -12.63
CA VAL A 60 -50.82 -19.58 -11.87
C VAL A 60 -50.83 -18.12 -12.28
N THR A 61 -50.84 -17.24 -11.28
CA THR A 61 -50.73 -15.78 -11.48
C THR A 61 -49.26 -15.38 -11.44
N GLY A 62 -48.78 -14.66 -12.46
CA GLY A 62 -47.42 -14.11 -12.45
C GLY A 62 -47.25 -13.02 -11.39
N THR A 63 -46.08 -12.96 -10.76
CA THR A 63 -45.81 -12.03 -9.64
C THR A 63 -45.29 -10.67 -10.11
N LYS A 64 -44.78 -10.57 -11.34
CA LYS A 64 -44.25 -9.35 -11.95
C LYS A 64 -44.61 -9.29 -13.44
N VAL A 65 -44.85 -8.08 -13.96
CA VAL A 65 -45.08 -7.86 -15.40
C VAL A 65 -43.82 -8.26 -16.17
N GLY A 66 -43.97 -9.06 -17.22
CA GLY A 66 -42.84 -9.56 -18.00
C GLY A 66 -42.16 -10.81 -17.42
N GLN A 67 -42.64 -11.35 -16.29
CA GLN A 67 -42.13 -12.62 -15.76
C GLN A 67 -42.21 -13.71 -16.84
N ALA A 68 -41.15 -14.51 -16.96
CA ALA A 68 -41.06 -15.58 -17.94
C ALA A 68 -41.77 -16.86 -17.48
N ALA A 69 -42.36 -17.60 -18.43
CA ALA A 69 -42.78 -18.97 -18.19
C ALA A 69 -42.62 -19.85 -19.44
N GLU A 70 -42.55 -21.16 -19.23
CA GLU A 70 -42.31 -22.16 -20.27
C GLU A 70 -43.24 -23.37 -20.09
N VAL A 71 -43.83 -23.81 -21.21
CA VAL A 71 -44.56 -25.07 -21.33
C VAL A 71 -43.87 -25.92 -22.39
N PRO A 72 -43.02 -26.90 -22.02
CA PRO A 72 -42.18 -27.61 -22.98
C PRO A 72 -42.95 -28.49 -23.96
N SER A 73 -43.98 -29.19 -23.48
CA SER A 73 -44.69 -30.20 -24.26
C SER A 73 -46.14 -30.37 -23.81
N ASP A 74 -47.04 -29.61 -24.43
CA ASP A 74 -48.49 -29.75 -24.28
C ASP A 74 -49.14 -29.67 -25.66
N ALA A 75 -49.87 -30.73 -26.03
CA ALA A 75 -50.51 -30.84 -27.33
C ALA A 75 -51.84 -30.09 -27.33
N GLY A 76 -52.13 -29.39 -28.44
CA GLY A 76 -53.36 -28.62 -28.60
C GLY A 76 -53.13 -27.11 -28.57
N THR A 77 -54.23 -26.37 -28.52
CA THR A 77 -54.26 -24.91 -28.63
C THR A 77 -55.18 -24.28 -27.58
N HIS A 78 -54.91 -23.04 -27.21
CA HIS A 78 -55.79 -22.20 -26.40
C HIS A 78 -55.90 -20.80 -27.02
N THR A 79 -56.85 -20.01 -26.52
CA THR A 79 -56.92 -18.58 -26.84
C THR A 79 -56.02 -17.81 -25.88
N ASP A 80 -55.03 -17.09 -26.41
CA ASP A 80 -54.13 -16.25 -25.62
C ASP A 80 -54.95 -15.18 -24.88
N PRO A 81 -54.94 -15.15 -23.53
CA PRO A 81 -55.77 -14.25 -22.73
C PRO A 81 -55.39 -12.77 -22.88
N VAL A 82 -54.23 -12.46 -23.47
CA VAL A 82 -53.70 -11.11 -23.64
C VAL A 82 -53.78 -10.68 -25.11
N ALA A 83 -53.35 -11.53 -26.05
CA ALA A 83 -53.34 -11.23 -27.48
C ALA A 83 -54.65 -11.63 -28.20
N GLY A 84 -55.50 -12.45 -27.58
CA GLY A 84 -56.82 -12.85 -28.09
C GLY A 84 -56.82 -13.88 -29.23
N GLY A 85 -55.66 -14.26 -29.76
CA GLY A 85 -55.53 -15.23 -30.85
C GLY A 85 -55.37 -16.68 -30.37
N THR A 86 -55.77 -17.65 -31.19
CA THR A 86 -55.50 -19.08 -30.93
C THR A 86 -54.02 -19.39 -31.13
N VAL A 87 -53.39 -19.95 -30.10
CA VAL A 87 -51.96 -20.31 -30.08
C VAL A 87 -51.78 -21.72 -29.53
N ASN A 88 -50.64 -22.35 -29.82
CA ASN A 88 -50.32 -23.68 -29.28
C ASN A 88 -50.19 -23.63 -27.74
N ASN A 89 -50.34 -24.78 -27.08
CA ASN A 89 -50.12 -24.90 -25.64
C ASN A 89 -48.63 -25.00 -25.26
N ALA A 90 -47.80 -25.68 -26.06
CA ALA A 90 -46.36 -25.75 -25.84
C ALA A 90 -45.65 -24.47 -26.33
N GLY A 91 -44.90 -23.77 -25.49
CA GLY A 91 -44.23 -22.51 -25.84
C GLY A 91 -43.61 -21.72 -24.69
N ILE A 92 -43.15 -20.51 -25.02
CA ILE A 92 -42.63 -19.52 -24.08
C ILE A 92 -43.68 -18.42 -23.87
N TYR A 93 -43.88 -18.03 -22.63
CA TYR A 93 -44.89 -17.08 -22.18
C TYR A 93 -44.29 -15.92 -21.37
N ARG A 94 -45.03 -14.81 -21.31
CA ARG A 94 -44.73 -13.64 -20.47
C ARG A 94 -45.98 -13.17 -19.76
N TRP A 95 -45.88 -12.88 -18.46
CA TRP A 95 -47.00 -12.36 -17.69
C TRP A 95 -47.33 -10.91 -18.09
N SER A 96 -48.61 -10.64 -18.36
CA SER A 96 -49.15 -9.31 -18.56
C SER A 96 -50.06 -8.93 -17.40
N ALA A 97 -50.01 -7.68 -16.95
CA ALA A 97 -50.94 -7.15 -15.95
C ALA A 97 -52.23 -6.56 -16.56
N SER A 98 -52.22 -6.20 -17.85
CA SER A 98 -53.40 -5.64 -18.53
C SER A 98 -53.38 -5.91 -20.04
N PRO A 99 -54.26 -6.80 -20.56
CA PRO A 99 -55.10 -7.74 -19.82
C PRO A 99 -54.26 -8.66 -18.92
N ALA A 100 -54.80 -9.02 -17.75
CA ALA A 100 -54.11 -9.90 -16.80
C ALA A 100 -54.09 -11.35 -17.33
N GLY A 101 -52.91 -11.89 -17.60
CA GLY A 101 -52.76 -13.25 -18.11
C GLY A 101 -51.39 -13.55 -18.73
N TRP A 102 -51.17 -14.83 -19.04
CA TRP A 102 -49.96 -15.29 -19.73
C TRP A 102 -50.09 -15.09 -21.23
N ARG A 103 -49.25 -14.22 -21.78
CA ARG A 103 -49.14 -13.99 -23.23
C ARG A 103 -48.13 -14.94 -23.85
N ARG A 104 -48.47 -15.57 -24.96
CA ARG A 104 -47.57 -16.37 -25.77
C ARG A 104 -46.58 -15.46 -26.52
N VAL A 105 -45.28 -15.72 -26.38
CA VAL A 105 -44.23 -14.91 -27.01
C VAL A 105 -43.30 -15.69 -27.94
N GLY A 106 -43.31 -17.02 -27.89
CA GLY A 106 -42.45 -17.82 -28.78
C GLY A 106 -42.64 -19.32 -28.65
N ASN A 107 -41.97 -20.07 -29.53
CA ASN A 107 -41.92 -21.53 -29.44
C ASN A 107 -40.86 -21.96 -28.41
N TYR A 108 -41.12 -23.07 -27.73
CA TYR A 108 -40.13 -23.70 -26.89
C TYR A 108 -39.11 -24.43 -27.79
N PHE A 109 -37.83 -24.15 -27.59
CA PHE A 109 -36.74 -24.90 -28.20
C PHE A 109 -36.05 -25.69 -27.10
N ASP A 110 -36.11 -27.02 -27.18
CA ASP A 110 -35.27 -27.89 -26.35
C ASP A 110 -33.88 -27.99 -26.99
N PRO A 111 -32.83 -27.41 -26.40
CA PRO A 111 -31.47 -27.50 -26.94
C PRO A 111 -30.89 -28.93 -26.89
N ASN A 112 -31.54 -29.86 -26.18
CA ASN A 112 -31.10 -31.26 -26.04
C ASN A 112 -32.02 -32.27 -26.75
N GLY A 113 -33.07 -31.81 -27.44
CA GLY A 113 -33.99 -32.67 -28.19
C GLY A 113 -33.44 -33.04 -29.57
N ALA A 114 -33.21 -34.32 -29.85
CA ALA A 114 -32.86 -34.79 -31.20
C ALA A 114 -33.97 -34.40 -32.21
N PRO A 115 -33.65 -33.81 -33.37
CA PRO A 115 -34.68 -33.31 -34.28
C PRO A 115 -35.38 -34.46 -35.00
N THR A 116 -36.56 -34.86 -34.54
CA THR A 116 -37.46 -35.81 -35.23
C THR A 116 -38.39 -35.12 -36.23
N SER A 117 -37.97 -34.02 -36.85
CA SER A 117 -38.80 -33.20 -37.73
C SER A 117 -39.16 -33.94 -39.04
N THR A 118 -40.24 -34.73 -39.04
CA THR A 118 -40.89 -35.20 -40.28
C THR A 118 -41.45 -34.01 -41.05
N ILE A 119 -41.14 -33.94 -42.37
CA ILE A 119 -41.71 -32.94 -43.27
C ILE A 119 -43.07 -33.48 -43.76
N LEU A 120 -44.17 -32.94 -43.22
CA LEU A 120 -45.51 -33.21 -43.73
C LEU A 120 -45.68 -32.53 -45.09
N GLY A 121 -46.10 -33.26 -46.13
CA GLY A 121 -46.50 -32.58 -47.37
C GLY A 121 -46.53 -33.34 -48.69
N ARG A 122 -46.84 -34.65 -48.73
CA ARG A 122 -47.34 -35.22 -50.00
C ARG A 122 -48.62 -36.00 -49.77
N GLN A 123 -49.56 -35.85 -50.69
CA GLN A 123 -50.71 -36.74 -50.86
C GLN A 123 -50.41 -37.67 -52.05
N THR A 124 -50.68 -38.95 -51.90
CA THR A 124 -50.60 -39.93 -52.98
C THR A 124 -51.59 -39.53 -54.08
N ALA A 125 -51.13 -39.39 -55.32
CA ALA A 125 -52.01 -39.05 -56.45
C ALA A 125 -53.08 -40.14 -56.62
N GLY A 126 -54.34 -39.76 -56.39
CA GLY A 126 -55.51 -40.63 -56.59
C GLY A 126 -56.22 -41.11 -55.32
N THR A 127 -55.64 -41.03 -54.12
CA THR A 127 -56.29 -41.54 -52.89
C THR A 127 -56.31 -40.57 -51.70
N GLY A 128 -55.56 -39.46 -51.72
CA GLY A 128 -55.65 -38.39 -50.73
C GLY A 128 -55.09 -38.70 -49.34
N VAL A 129 -54.41 -39.84 -49.14
CA VAL A 129 -53.75 -40.22 -47.89
C VAL A 129 -52.42 -39.47 -47.75
N ILE A 130 -52.12 -38.98 -46.55
CA ILE A 130 -50.86 -38.28 -46.23
C ILE A 130 -49.76 -39.33 -46.01
N GLU A 131 -48.67 -39.24 -46.78
CA GLU A 131 -47.48 -40.06 -46.57
C GLU A 131 -46.45 -39.33 -45.70
N TYR A 132 -45.94 -40.02 -44.68
CA TYR A 132 -44.85 -39.55 -43.85
C TYR A 132 -43.52 -39.86 -44.51
N LEU A 133 -42.83 -38.82 -44.98
CA LEU A 133 -41.56 -38.95 -45.67
C LEU A 133 -40.42 -38.42 -44.83
N THR A 134 -39.32 -39.18 -44.80
CA THR A 134 -38.07 -38.73 -44.17
C THR A 134 -37.37 -37.71 -45.08
N ALA A 135 -36.57 -36.82 -44.49
CA ALA A 135 -35.77 -35.85 -45.24
C ALA A 135 -34.83 -36.52 -46.27
N VAL A 136 -34.37 -37.73 -45.98
CA VAL A 136 -33.56 -38.56 -46.89
C VAL A 136 -34.37 -38.99 -48.11
N ALA A 137 -35.60 -39.48 -47.92
CA ALA A 137 -36.46 -39.87 -49.03
C ALA A 137 -36.83 -38.67 -49.93
N VAL A 138 -37.03 -37.49 -49.34
CA VAL A 138 -37.28 -36.25 -50.10
C VAL A 138 -36.08 -35.84 -50.96
N LYS A 139 -34.85 -35.94 -50.45
CA LYS A 139 -33.63 -35.63 -51.22
C LYS A 139 -33.47 -36.55 -52.43
N VAL A 140 -33.76 -37.83 -52.26
CA VAL A 140 -33.71 -38.80 -53.36
C VAL A 140 -34.75 -38.48 -54.43
N MET A 141 -35.98 -38.16 -54.02
CA MET A 141 -37.08 -37.88 -54.95
C MET A 141 -36.94 -36.55 -55.71
N LEU A 142 -36.31 -35.55 -55.10
CA LEU A 142 -36.02 -34.26 -55.74
C LEU A 142 -34.66 -34.25 -56.46
N ALA A 143 -33.97 -35.39 -56.55
CA ALA A 143 -32.63 -35.52 -57.11
C ALA A 143 -31.59 -34.54 -56.49
N LEU A 144 -31.78 -34.17 -55.22
CA LEU A 144 -30.91 -33.26 -54.47
C LEU A 144 -29.78 -34.00 -53.75
N ASN A 145 -29.38 -35.17 -54.26
CA ASN A 145 -28.37 -36.03 -53.63
C ASN A 145 -27.00 -35.33 -53.50
N ASN A 146 -26.72 -34.34 -54.36
CA ASN A 146 -25.50 -33.55 -54.36
C ASN A 146 -25.61 -32.23 -53.58
N VAL A 147 -26.79 -31.92 -53.02
CA VAL A 147 -27.00 -30.75 -52.15
C VAL A 147 -26.92 -31.21 -50.69
N ASN A 148 -25.69 -31.29 -50.21
CA ASN A 148 -25.33 -31.69 -48.85
C ASN A 148 -24.40 -30.63 -48.22
N ASN A 149 -24.16 -30.68 -46.91
CA ASN A 149 -23.25 -29.74 -46.23
C ASN A 149 -21.77 -30.13 -46.37
N THR A 150 -21.44 -31.00 -47.33
CA THR A 150 -20.05 -31.34 -47.63
C THR A 150 -19.31 -30.04 -47.86
N SER A 151 -18.23 -29.83 -47.09
CA SER A 151 -17.51 -28.56 -47.11
C SER A 151 -17.14 -28.20 -48.55
N ASP A 152 -17.09 -26.91 -48.85
CA ASP A 152 -16.86 -26.43 -50.21
C ASP A 152 -15.60 -27.03 -50.86
N ALA A 153 -14.60 -27.43 -50.06
CA ALA A 153 -13.39 -28.11 -50.50
C ALA A 153 -13.63 -29.48 -51.15
N ASN A 154 -14.69 -30.20 -50.76
CA ASN A 154 -14.97 -31.57 -51.19
C ASN A 154 -16.01 -31.64 -52.32
N LYS A 155 -16.39 -30.49 -52.89
CA LYS A 155 -17.29 -30.45 -54.05
C LYS A 155 -16.56 -30.93 -55.29
N PRO A 156 -17.22 -31.66 -56.22
CA PRO A 156 -16.61 -32.15 -57.44
C PRO A 156 -15.93 -31.05 -58.28
N ILE A 157 -16.51 -29.85 -58.31
CA ILE A 157 -15.94 -28.69 -59.00
C ILE A 157 -14.65 -28.18 -58.33
N SER A 158 -14.58 -28.21 -57.00
CA SER A 158 -13.41 -27.79 -56.22
C SER A 158 -12.26 -28.79 -56.38
N ILE A 159 -12.56 -30.09 -56.43
CA ILE A 159 -11.58 -31.14 -56.73
C ILE A 159 -11.03 -31.01 -58.16
N ALA A 160 -11.91 -30.71 -59.13
CA ALA A 160 -11.50 -30.48 -60.52
C ALA A 160 -10.66 -29.20 -60.69
N GLN A 161 -10.99 -28.12 -59.97
CA GLN A 161 -10.18 -26.90 -59.94
C GLN A 161 -8.83 -27.12 -59.26
N GLN A 162 -8.76 -27.91 -58.18
CA GLN A 162 -7.50 -28.25 -57.51
C GLN A 162 -6.56 -29.03 -58.44
N ALA A 163 -7.06 -30.05 -59.14
CA ALA A 163 -6.25 -30.82 -60.09
C ALA A 163 -5.75 -29.98 -61.29
N ALA A 164 -6.54 -29.00 -61.73
CA ALA A 164 -6.12 -28.06 -62.77
C ALA A 164 -5.06 -27.05 -62.28
N PHE A 165 -5.17 -26.57 -61.03
CA PHE A 165 -4.16 -25.72 -60.41
C PHE A 165 -2.85 -26.48 -60.12
N ASP A 166 -2.93 -27.75 -59.69
CA ASP A 166 -1.76 -28.57 -59.42
C ASP A 166 -0.94 -28.81 -60.69
N ILE A 167 -1.59 -29.00 -61.85
CA ILE A 167 -0.92 -29.17 -63.16
C ILE A 167 -0.26 -27.87 -63.66
N VAL A 168 -0.90 -26.71 -63.42
CA VAL A 168 -0.31 -25.40 -63.77
C VAL A 168 0.89 -25.09 -62.87
N SER A 169 0.80 -25.40 -61.58
CA SER A 169 1.91 -25.17 -60.63
C SER A 169 3.18 -25.94 -61.00
N ILE A 170 3.05 -27.17 -61.55
CA ILE A 170 4.20 -28.02 -61.87
C ILE A 170 4.91 -27.61 -63.16
N ARG A 171 4.18 -27.11 -64.18
CA ARG A 171 4.80 -26.68 -65.44
C ARG A 171 5.50 -25.32 -65.36
N ASP A 172 5.04 -24.42 -64.48
CA ASP A 172 5.62 -23.08 -64.34
C ASP A 172 6.82 -23.04 -63.35
N LEU A 173 7.03 -24.11 -62.55
CA LEU A 173 8.10 -24.17 -61.53
C LEU A 173 9.45 -24.76 -62.00
N GLN A 174 9.52 -25.41 -63.17
CA GLN A 174 10.75 -26.10 -63.60
C GLN A 174 11.84 -25.18 -64.19
N GLY A 175 11.64 -23.86 -64.20
CA GLY A 175 12.60 -22.89 -64.76
C GLY A 175 13.35 -22.00 -63.77
N LEU A 176 13.07 -22.04 -62.45
CA LEU A 176 13.42 -20.91 -61.55
C LEU A 176 13.96 -21.24 -60.16
N LEU A 177 14.23 -22.51 -59.82
CA LEU A 177 14.80 -22.90 -58.52
C LEU A 177 16.13 -23.63 -58.72
N SER A 178 17.25 -22.94 -58.45
CA SER A 178 18.56 -23.60 -58.33
C SER A 178 18.68 -24.30 -56.97
N GLU A 179 19.53 -25.33 -56.89
CA GLU A 179 19.83 -26.17 -55.71
C GLU A 179 20.28 -25.43 -54.43
N TYR A 180 20.44 -24.10 -54.47
CA TYR A 180 21.01 -23.28 -53.38
C TYR A 180 20.01 -22.36 -52.67
N ALA A 181 18.75 -22.23 -53.13
CA ALA A 181 17.80 -21.27 -52.54
C ALA A 181 16.41 -21.86 -52.29
N SER A 182 15.84 -21.56 -51.13
CA SER A 182 14.52 -22.00 -50.69
C SER A 182 13.40 -21.04 -51.14
N TRP A 183 13.69 -19.74 -51.25
CA TRP A 183 12.82 -18.76 -51.93
C TRP A 183 13.60 -17.47 -52.29
N GLY A 184 13.09 -16.63 -53.18
CA GLY A 184 13.70 -15.33 -53.48
C GLY A 184 12.83 -14.36 -54.29
N VAL A 185 13.17 -13.07 -54.23
CA VAL A 185 12.61 -12.00 -55.06
C VAL A 185 13.52 -11.80 -56.27
N VAL A 186 12.96 -11.93 -57.48
CA VAL A 186 13.68 -11.73 -58.74
C VAL A 186 13.26 -10.45 -59.43
N ASP A 187 14.18 -9.85 -60.17
CA ASP A 187 13.87 -8.74 -61.05
C ASP A 187 12.97 -9.24 -62.20
N GLN A 188 11.78 -8.64 -62.33
CA GLN A 188 10.77 -9.09 -63.29
C GLN A 188 11.20 -8.93 -64.76
N THR A 189 12.19 -8.08 -65.05
CA THR A 189 12.64 -7.80 -66.43
C THR A 189 13.81 -8.68 -66.84
N THR A 190 14.69 -9.01 -65.90
CA THR A 190 15.96 -9.73 -66.17
C THR A 190 16.00 -11.15 -65.61
N GLY A 191 15.06 -11.53 -64.74
CA GLY A 191 15.00 -12.85 -64.11
C GLY A 191 16.12 -13.13 -63.10
N LYS A 192 16.97 -12.13 -62.80
CA LYS A 192 18.06 -12.28 -61.83
C LYS A 192 17.56 -12.11 -60.39
N PRO A 193 18.07 -12.87 -59.42
CA PRO A 193 17.71 -12.72 -58.02
C PRO A 193 18.17 -11.37 -57.47
N LEU A 194 17.25 -10.64 -56.85
CA LEU A 194 17.49 -9.40 -56.11
C LEU A 194 17.69 -9.69 -54.61
N MET A 195 16.95 -10.68 -54.09
CA MET A 195 17.07 -11.21 -52.74
C MET A 195 16.80 -12.73 -52.76
N THR A 196 17.61 -13.53 -52.09
CA THR A 196 17.36 -14.98 -51.94
C THR A 196 17.52 -15.41 -50.49
N LEU A 197 16.68 -16.33 -50.04
CA LEU A 197 16.89 -17.10 -48.81
C LEU A 197 17.41 -18.49 -49.19
N ASP A 198 18.50 -18.93 -48.56
CA ASP A 198 18.94 -20.32 -48.67
C ASP A 198 18.12 -21.26 -47.77
N PHE A 199 18.39 -22.57 -47.85
CA PHE A 199 17.69 -23.58 -47.04
C PHE A 199 18.11 -23.54 -45.55
N ASP A 200 19.18 -22.81 -45.21
CA ASP A 200 19.63 -22.57 -43.83
C ASP A 200 19.09 -21.24 -43.28
N GLY A 201 18.24 -20.52 -44.03
CA GLY A 201 17.58 -19.28 -43.62
C GLY A 201 18.40 -18.01 -43.82
N ARG A 202 19.54 -18.05 -44.52
CA ARG A 202 20.39 -16.87 -44.76
C ARG A 202 19.90 -16.06 -45.96
N ALA A 203 19.80 -14.74 -45.77
CA ALA A 203 19.39 -13.82 -46.82
C ALA A 203 20.58 -13.23 -47.59
N TRP A 204 20.54 -13.31 -48.92
CA TRP A 204 21.54 -12.75 -49.82
C TRP A 204 20.90 -11.66 -50.68
N LEU A 205 21.45 -10.43 -50.66
CA LEU A 205 20.98 -9.29 -51.45
C LEU A 205 21.99 -8.93 -52.53
N LEU A 206 21.54 -8.85 -53.78
CA LEU A 206 22.41 -8.73 -54.93
C LEU A 206 22.69 -7.26 -55.26
N ARG A 207 23.43 -6.54 -54.38
CA ARG A 207 24.27 -5.37 -54.74
C ARG A 207 25.04 -4.71 -53.58
N SER A 208 25.90 -5.46 -52.88
CA SER A 208 27.24 -5.01 -52.44
C SER A 208 27.87 -6.14 -51.65
N ASN A 209 29.20 -6.21 -51.69
CA ASN A 209 29.99 -7.24 -50.99
C ASN A 209 30.09 -6.94 -49.48
N GLU A 210 28.99 -6.58 -48.83
CA GLU A 210 29.00 -6.09 -47.45
C GLU A 210 28.09 -6.93 -46.55
N VAL A 211 28.76 -7.48 -45.53
CA VAL A 211 28.36 -8.16 -44.29
C VAL A 211 26.91 -8.66 -44.18
N PRO A 212 26.69 -9.95 -43.84
CA PRO A 212 25.38 -10.46 -43.48
C PRO A 212 24.75 -9.58 -42.38
N LEU A 213 23.60 -8.97 -42.66
CA LEU A 213 22.84 -8.23 -41.64
C LEU A 213 22.15 -9.19 -40.64
N LEU A 214 22.02 -10.46 -41.00
CA LEU A 214 21.70 -11.56 -40.11
C LEU A 214 22.98 -12.37 -39.88
N ASP A 215 23.43 -12.43 -38.64
CA ASP A 215 24.66 -13.11 -38.21
C ASP A 215 24.41 -13.83 -36.88
N ASP A 216 25.47 -14.31 -36.23
CA ASP A 216 25.42 -14.90 -34.88
C ASP A 216 24.93 -13.92 -33.80
N THR A 217 24.86 -12.63 -34.13
CA THR A 217 24.37 -11.58 -33.27
C THR A 217 22.87 -11.34 -33.45
N TYR A 218 22.36 -11.28 -34.69
CA TYR A 218 20.98 -10.88 -34.99
C TYR A 218 20.10 -11.96 -35.63
N SER A 219 18.97 -12.24 -34.97
CA SER A 219 17.91 -13.11 -35.48
C SER A 219 17.02 -12.45 -36.54
N HIS A 220 16.78 -11.13 -36.42
CA HIS A 220 15.94 -10.35 -37.34
C HIS A 220 16.47 -8.93 -37.43
N VAL A 221 16.57 -8.34 -38.63
CA VAL A 221 17.04 -6.96 -38.82
C VAL A 221 16.19 -6.20 -39.83
N ILE A 222 15.90 -4.94 -39.53
CA ILE A 222 15.47 -3.90 -40.47
C ILE A 222 16.67 -2.97 -40.67
N GLY A 223 17.33 -3.10 -41.82
CA GLY A 223 18.52 -2.31 -42.17
C GLY A 223 18.17 -0.99 -42.88
N GLY A 224 19.03 0.01 -42.70
CA GLY A 224 19.05 1.21 -43.55
C GLY A 224 19.82 0.97 -44.86
N GLU A 225 19.70 1.90 -45.81
CA GLU A 225 20.31 1.83 -47.16
C GLU A 225 21.85 1.70 -47.16
N SER A 226 22.50 1.84 -46.00
CA SER A 226 23.95 1.82 -45.82
C SER A 226 24.48 0.62 -45.01
N GLY A 227 23.69 -0.45 -44.84
CA GLY A 227 24.10 -1.62 -44.04
C GLY A 227 24.09 -1.37 -42.53
N THR A 228 23.42 -0.30 -42.08
CA THR A 228 23.25 0.01 -40.66
C THR A 228 22.01 -0.71 -40.10
N VAL A 229 22.12 -1.29 -38.89
CA VAL A 229 20.98 -1.87 -38.18
C VAL A 229 20.08 -0.74 -37.67
N GLY A 230 18.96 -0.52 -38.38
CA GLY A 230 17.92 0.42 -37.96
C GLY A 230 17.12 -0.13 -36.78
N LEU A 231 16.75 -1.41 -36.85
CA LEU A 231 16.15 -2.19 -35.78
C LEU A 231 16.64 -3.64 -35.89
N GLY A 232 17.29 -4.19 -34.86
CA GLY A 232 17.82 -5.55 -34.84
C GLY A 232 17.41 -6.32 -33.60
N PHE A 233 16.85 -7.51 -33.77
CA PHE A 233 16.52 -8.44 -32.68
C PHE A 233 17.64 -9.45 -32.54
N ARG A 234 18.35 -9.42 -31.42
CA ARG A 234 19.51 -10.26 -31.17
C ARG A 234 19.11 -11.66 -30.71
N HIS A 235 19.97 -12.65 -30.98
CA HIS A 235 19.75 -14.02 -30.52
C HIS A 235 19.77 -14.15 -28.98
N ASP A 236 20.41 -13.21 -28.27
CA ASP A 236 20.44 -13.11 -26.81
C ASP A 236 19.19 -12.43 -26.20
N GLY A 237 18.19 -12.08 -27.03
CA GLY A 237 16.96 -11.41 -26.61
C GLY A 237 17.06 -9.88 -26.50
N GLY A 238 18.22 -9.29 -26.79
CA GLY A 238 18.41 -7.84 -26.89
C GLY A 238 17.77 -7.24 -28.15
N VAL A 239 17.43 -5.96 -28.10
CA VAL A 239 16.96 -5.20 -29.27
C VAL A 239 17.92 -4.03 -29.52
N GLU A 240 18.39 -3.90 -30.74
CA GLU A 240 19.23 -2.80 -31.20
C GLU A 240 18.40 -1.82 -32.03
N ILE A 241 18.45 -0.53 -31.70
CA ILE A 241 17.77 0.51 -32.49
C ILE A 241 18.80 1.58 -32.84
N ALA A 242 19.01 1.81 -34.13
CA ALA A 242 19.94 2.83 -34.64
C ALA A 242 21.35 2.78 -33.99
N GLY A 243 21.90 1.58 -33.81
CA GLY A 243 23.24 1.36 -33.24
C GLY A 243 23.32 1.48 -31.71
N GLN A 244 22.19 1.55 -31.01
CA GLN A 244 22.14 1.46 -29.54
C GLN A 244 21.55 0.12 -29.12
N THR A 245 22.32 -0.66 -28.36
CA THR A 245 21.91 -1.96 -27.83
C THR A 245 21.12 -1.79 -26.52
N PHE A 246 19.90 -2.32 -26.47
CA PHE A 246 19.06 -2.38 -25.29
C PHE A 246 19.00 -3.82 -24.76
N ASN A 247 19.31 -4.01 -23.47
CA ASN A 247 19.30 -5.33 -22.83
C ASN A 247 17.88 -5.90 -22.70
N ALA A 248 17.82 -7.23 -22.74
CA ALA A 248 16.66 -8.12 -22.90
C ALA A 248 15.29 -7.60 -22.41
N LEU A 249 14.37 -7.45 -23.38
CA LEU A 249 12.92 -7.32 -23.13
C LEU A 249 12.17 -8.66 -23.25
N MET A 250 12.80 -9.73 -23.76
CA MET A 250 12.23 -11.08 -23.78
C MET A 250 13.26 -12.12 -23.32
N HIS A 251 12.98 -12.78 -22.20
CA HIS A 251 13.74 -13.91 -21.67
C HIS A 251 13.27 -15.19 -22.37
N ALA A 252 14.14 -16.19 -22.54
CA ALA A 252 13.81 -17.48 -23.19
C ALA A 252 12.64 -18.25 -22.55
N ASP A 253 12.27 -17.88 -21.33
CA ASP A 253 11.19 -18.52 -20.57
C ASP A 253 9.82 -17.83 -20.74
N TYR A 254 9.75 -16.66 -21.40
CA TYR A 254 8.56 -15.80 -21.40
C TYR A 254 8.10 -15.41 -22.81
N LYS A 255 6.83 -15.69 -23.11
CA LYS A 255 6.09 -15.26 -24.30
C LYS A 255 5.69 -13.78 -24.24
N THR A 256 5.34 -13.26 -23.06
CA THR A 256 5.13 -11.82 -22.84
C THR A 256 5.78 -11.39 -21.53
N VAL A 257 6.29 -10.15 -21.47
CA VAL A 257 6.91 -9.57 -20.26
C VAL A 257 6.53 -8.09 -20.14
N ARG A 258 6.23 -7.64 -18.92
CA ARG A 258 6.22 -6.23 -18.52
C ARG A 258 7.25 -6.02 -17.43
N THR A 259 7.97 -4.91 -17.47
CA THR A 259 8.96 -4.54 -16.44
C THR A 259 8.63 -3.18 -15.80
N ASP A 260 9.18 -2.93 -14.61
CA ASP A 260 9.21 -1.58 -14.02
C ASP A 260 10.29 -0.69 -14.68
N TYR A 261 10.39 0.56 -14.22
CA TYR A 261 11.35 1.55 -14.72
C TYR A 261 12.82 1.20 -14.41
N ALA A 262 13.07 0.20 -13.57
CA ALA A 262 14.40 -0.31 -13.23
C ALA A 262 14.72 -1.62 -13.97
N GLY A 263 13.86 -2.07 -14.90
CA GLY A 263 14.06 -3.28 -15.69
C GLY A 263 13.67 -4.58 -14.98
N ARG A 264 12.93 -4.53 -13.87
CA ARG A 264 12.49 -5.74 -13.14
C ARG A 264 11.16 -6.24 -13.67
N VAL A 265 11.00 -7.54 -13.86
CA VAL A 265 9.79 -8.15 -14.42
C VAL A 265 8.59 -8.06 -13.43
N ILE A 266 7.50 -7.43 -13.86
CA ILE A 266 6.26 -7.17 -13.09
C ILE A 266 5.03 -7.94 -13.62
N SER A 267 5.04 -8.41 -14.86
CA SER A 267 4.09 -9.42 -15.34
C SER A 267 4.73 -10.25 -16.46
N ALA A 268 4.45 -11.54 -16.55
CA ALA A 268 4.94 -12.37 -17.65
C ALA A 268 3.97 -13.52 -17.94
N THR A 269 3.94 -13.96 -19.19
CA THR A 269 3.24 -15.16 -19.63
C THR A 269 4.27 -16.07 -20.28
N ASP A 270 4.29 -17.37 -20.00
CA ASP A 270 5.15 -18.32 -20.72
C ASP A 270 4.57 -18.74 -22.08
N TYR A 271 5.33 -19.59 -22.79
CA TYR A 271 4.92 -20.11 -24.09
C TYR A 271 3.73 -21.09 -24.04
N ASP A 272 3.35 -21.55 -22.85
CA ASP A 272 2.16 -22.38 -22.59
C ASP A 272 0.93 -21.53 -22.22
N ASP A 273 0.98 -20.21 -22.41
CA ASP A 273 -0.06 -19.24 -22.05
C ASP A 273 -0.39 -19.21 -20.54
N VAL A 274 0.58 -19.57 -19.69
CA VAL A 274 0.48 -19.47 -18.23
C VAL A 274 1.01 -18.11 -17.78
N ASP A 275 0.18 -17.31 -17.12
CA ASP A 275 0.60 -16.06 -16.49
C ASP A 275 1.52 -16.33 -15.28
N LEU A 276 2.82 -16.25 -15.50
CA LEU A 276 3.86 -16.57 -14.52
C LEU A 276 4.05 -15.54 -13.40
N ILE A 277 3.41 -14.36 -13.50
CA ILE A 277 3.57 -13.30 -12.48
C ILE A 277 2.24 -12.85 -11.85
N VAL A 278 1.09 -13.36 -12.32
CA VAL A 278 -0.19 -13.26 -11.56
C VAL A 278 -0.39 -14.48 -10.66
N THR A 279 0.25 -15.62 -10.97
CA THR A 279 0.08 -16.88 -10.24
C THR A 279 0.96 -17.04 -8.99
N ARG A 280 1.83 -16.07 -8.66
CA ARG A 280 2.64 -16.16 -7.43
C ARG A 280 1.88 -15.94 -6.15
N TYR A 281 0.73 -15.27 -6.19
CA TYR A 281 -0.02 -14.96 -4.99
C TYR A 281 -1.52 -15.12 -5.19
N THR A 282 -2.20 -15.64 -4.17
CA THR A 282 -3.67 -15.68 -4.11
C THR A 282 -4.09 -15.07 -2.78
N ALA A 283 -5.00 -14.11 -2.80
CA ALA A 283 -5.50 -13.48 -1.58
C ALA A 283 -7.00 -13.73 -1.43
N TRP A 284 -7.45 -13.96 -0.20
CA TRP A 284 -8.87 -14.15 0.10
C TRP A 284 -9.20 -13.71 1.53
N VAL A 285 -10.48 -13.52 1.80
CA VAL A 285 -10.99 -13.27 3.16
C VAL A 285 -11.58 -14.57 3.72
N SER A 286 -11.24 -14.90 4.97
CA SER A 286 -11.89 -16.00 5.71
C SER A 286 -12.03 -15.63 7.18
N GLY A 287 -13.24 -15.81 7.74
CA GLY A 287 -13.54 -15.38 9.12
C GLY A 287 -13.21 -13.91 9.37
N GLY A 288 -13.46 -13.04 8.38
CA GLY A 288 -13.15 -11.61 8.43
C GLY A 288 -11.66 -11.25 8.44
N ASN A 289 -10.76 -12.21 8.18
CA ASN A 289 -9.31 -11.95 8.11
C ASN A 289 -8.80 -12.14 6.69
N ALA A 290 -7.80 -11.35 6.29
CA ALA A 290 -7.14 -11.49 5.00
C ALA A 290 -6.04 -12.55 5.07
N TYR A 291 -5.98 -13.38 4.04
CA TYR A 291 -4.94 -14.39 3.84
C TYR A 291 -4.28 -14.20 2.49
N LEU A 292 -3.02 -14.60 2.40
CA LEU A 292 -2.22 -14.59 1.19
C LEU A 292 -1.50 -15.93 1.07
N TRP A 293 -1.77 -16.66 0.00
CA TRP A 293 -0.93 -17.78 -0.40
C TRP A 293 0.17 -17.28 -1.32
N SER A 294 1.39 -17.80 -1.15
CA SER A 294 2.51 -17.57 -2.05
C SER A 294 2.94 -18.86 -2.72
N ALA A 295 2.92 -18.88 -4.06
CA ALA A 295 3.40 -20.02 -4.85
C ALA A 295 4.92 -20.21 -4.74
N ALA A 296 5.67 -19.15 -4.42
CA ALA A 296 7.12 -19.18 -4.30
C ALA A 296 7.58 -19.84 -3.00
N THR A 297 6.94 -19.49 -1.87
CA THR A 297 7.25 -20.09 -0.56
C THR A 297 6.36 -21.28 -0.20
N LYS A 298 5.35 -21.58 -1.03
CA LYS A 298 4.30 -22.58 -0.78
C LYS A 298 3.60 -22.39 0.57
N ARG A 299 3.52 -21.15 1.06
CA ARG A 299 2.99 -20.81 2.38
C ARG A 299 1.68 -20.04 2.28
N ILE A 300 0.77 -20.29 3.22
CA ILE A 300 -0.37 -19.43 3.52
C ILE A 300 0.02 -18.52 4.68
N SER A 301 -0.10 -17.21 4.46
CA SER A 301 0.19 -16.18 5.45
C SER A 301 -1.10 -15.47 5.84
N LYS A 302 -1.43 -15.50 7.12
CA LYS A 302 -2.50 -14.69 7.70
C LYS A 302 -2.01 -13.25 7.81
N LEU A 303 -2.66 -12.33 7.10
CA LEU A 303 -2.23 -10.93 7.00
C LEU A 303 -2.81 -10.05 8.10
N THR A 304 -3.99 -10.42 8.61
CA THR A 304 -4.72 -9.65 9.63
C THR A 304 -5.27 -10.57 10.71
N ASN A 305 -5.48 -10.04 11.91
CA ASN A 305 -6.07 -10.79 13.05
C ASN A 305 -7.34 -10.12 13.61
N THR A 306 -7.97 -9.23 12.84
CA THR A 306 -9.04 -8.36 13.31
C THR A 306 -10.45 -8.88 13.09
N GLY A 307 -10.66 -9.76 12.12
CA GLY A 307 -12.01 -10.21 11.76
C GLY A 307 -12.89 -9.16 11.06
N ASN A 308 -12.36 -8.01 10.65
CA ASN A 308 -13.10 -6.91 10.02
C ASN A 308 -12.64 -6.57 8.59
N ILE A 309 -11.98 -7.50 7.89
CA ILE A 309 -11.61 -7.29 6.49
C ILE A 309 -12.85 -7.48 5.61
N ALA A 310 -13.30 -6.41 4.98
CA ALA A 310 -14.42 -6.41 4.06
C ALA A 310 -14.03 -7.03 2.71
N HIS A 311 -12.82 -6.73 2.22
CA HIS A 311 -12.38 -7.20 0.92
C HIS A 311 -10.85 -7.25 0.82
N VAL A 312 -10.34 -8.21 0.04
CA VAL A 312 -8.94 -8.26 -0.39
C VAL A 312 -8.87 -8.53 -1.87
N SER A 313 -7.99 -7.82 -2.58
CA SER A 313 -7.75 -8.06 -4.00
C SER A 313 -6.29 -7.88 -4.38
N LEU A 314 -5.93 -8.49 -5.51
CA LEU A 314 -4.64 -8.36 -6.15
C LEU A 314 -4.85 -7.66 -7.50
N ALA A 315 -4.19 -6.53 -7.71
CA ALA A 315 -4.25 -5.80 -8.97
C ALA A 315 -2.94 -5.05 -9.22
N GLY A 316 -2.38 -5.17 -10.43
CA GLY A 316 -1.18 -4.42 -10.83
C GLY A 316 0.05 -4.66 -9.94
N GLY A 317 0.20 -5.87 -9.36
CA GLY A 317 1.29 -6.19 -8.43
C GLY A 317 1.10 -5.61 -7.01
N LEU A 318 -0.03 -4.98 -6.72
CA LEU A 318 -0.42 -4.50 -5.40
C LEU A 318 -1.39 -5.48 -4.75
N LEU A 319 -1.21 -5.69 -3.44
CA LEU A 319 -2.26 -6.18 -2.56
C LEU A 319 -3.07 -4.97 -2.07
N ARG A 320 -4.38 -5.05 -2.27
CA ARG A 320 -5.35 -4.09 -1.73
C ARG A 320 -6.16 -4.75 -0.63
N LEU A 321 -6.18 -4.14 0.54
CA LEU A 321 -7.02 -4.51 1.68
C LEU A 321 -8.06 -3.41 1.90
N ILE A 322 -9.32 -3.80 2.06
CA ILE A 322 -10.39 -2.90 2.52
C ILE A 322 -10.79 -3.37 3.91
N ILE A 323 -10.47 -2.55 4.90
CA ILE A 323 -10.77 -2.80 6.32
C ILE A 323 -12.07 -2.07 6.64
N ASP A 324 -13.03 -2.79 7.21
CA ASP A 324 -14.25 -2.18 7.75
C ASP A 324 -13.90 -1.46 9.05
N ASP A 325 -13.89 -0.13 8.99
CA ASP A 325 -13.68 0.77 10.12
C ASP A 325 -14.97 1.49 10.53
N GLY A 326 -16.13 1.03 10.04
CA GLY A 326 -17.43 1.66 10.25
C GLY A 326 -17.71 2.86 9.34
N THR A 327 -16.79 3.22 8.43
CA THR A 327 -17.05 4.23 7.40
C THR A 327 -17.61 3.61 6.11
N PRO A 328 -18.36 4.35 5.28
CA PRO A 328 -18.95 3.80 4.04
C PRO A 328 -17.95 3.24 3.04
N THR A 329 -16.70 3.71 3.07
CA THR A 329 -15.63 3.31 2.14
C THR A 329 -14.63 2.32 2.75
N GLY A 330 -14.61 2.17 4.07
CA GLY A 330 -13.55 1.49 4.81
C GLY A 330 -12.17 2.16 4.66
N LEU A 331 -11.19 1.66 5.41
CA LEU A 331 -9.79 2.00 5.23
C LEU A 331 -9.19 1.14 4.11
N THR A 332 -8.78 1.78 3.02
CA THR A 332 -8.07 1.11 1.91
C THR A 332 -6.55 1.16 2.16
N ILE A 333 -5.92 -0.01 2.20
CA ILE A 333 -4.47 -0.16 2.23
C ILE A 333 -4.01 -0.79 0.91
N GLU A 334 -3.15 -0.11 0.17
CA GLU A 334 -2.53 -0.61 -1.05
C GLU A 334 -1.03 -0.78 -0.84
N THR A 335 -0.53 -1.98 -1.08
CA THR A 335 0.85 -2.32 -0.75
C THR A 335 1.45 -3.31 -1.76
N PRO A 336 2.64 -3.04 -2.29
CA PRO A 336 3.23 -3.81 -3.38
C PRO A 336 3.68 -5.22 -2.96
N LEU A 337 3.30 -6.28 -3.69
CA LEU A 337 3.77 -7.65 -3.37
C LEU A 337 5.24 -7.90 -3.72
N ILE A 338 5.89 -6.93 -4.34
CA ILE A 338 7.29 -6.96 -4.76
C ILE A 338 8.22 -6.35 -3.70
N GLY A 339 9.52 -6.54 -3.87
CA GLY A 339 10.59 -5.98 -3.03
C GLY A 339 11.35 -7.04 -2.22
N SER A 340 12.65 -6.83 -2.12
CA SER A 340 13.62 -7.71 -1.45
C SER A 340 13.64 -7.52 0.06
N ALA A 341 14.09 -8.55 0.76
CA ALA A 341 14.41 -8.49 2.20
C ALA A 341 15.64 -9.35 2.50
N ASP A 342 16.54 -9.47 1.52
CA ASP A 342 17.65 -10.42 1.50
C ASP A 342 18.72 -10.08 2.55
N THR A 343 18.65 -8.86 3.09
CA THR A 343 19.51 -8.40 4.19
C THR A 343 19.17 -9.05 5.53
N ILE A 344 17.91 -9.49 5.74
CA ILE A 344 17.47 -10.05 7.01
C ILE A 344 18.21 -11.35 7.30
N SER A 345 18.83 -11.45 8.48
CA SER A 345 19.56 -12.65 8.89
C SER A 345 18.65 -13.88 8.95
N ALA A 346 19.16 -15.04 8.56
CA ALA A 346 18.43 -16.31 8.57
C ALA A 346 17.95 -16.74 9.97
N ASP A 347 18.60 -16.28 11.04
CA ASP A 347 18.20 -16.57 12.43
C ASP A 347 16.97 -15.76 12.89
N VAL A 348 16.56 -14.74 12.13
CA VAL A 348 15.44 -13.86 12.49
C VAL A 348 14.12 -14.59 12.30
N SER A 349 13.30 -14.64 13.36
CA SER A 349 11.96 -15.19 13.32
C SER A 349 10.88 -14.16 13.67
N ARG A 350 11.26 -12.95 14.12
CA ARG A 350 10.35 -11.86 14.47
C ARG A 350 10.85 -10.51 13.97
N LEU A 351 9.94 -9.76 13.34
CA LEU A 351 10.14 -8.38 12.91
C LEU A 351 9.43 -7.41 13.86
N LEU A 352 10.21 -6.55 14.50
CA LEU A 352 9.74 -5.41 15.28
C LEU A 352 9.69 -4.18 14.38
N HIS A 353 8.53 -3.58 14.16
CA HIS A 353 8.48 -2.30 13.44
C HIS A 353 8.49 -1.15 14.43
N LEU A 354 9.49 -0.27 14.32
CA LEU A 354 9.64 0.92 15.13
C LEU A 354 9.28 2.17 14.31
N PRO A 355 7.99 2.54 14.23
CA PRO A 355 7.59 3.78 13.61
C PRO A 355 7.98 4.97 14.50
N SER A 356 8.33 6.08 13.85
CA SER A 356 8.55 7.36 14.50
C SER A 356 7.76 8.46 13.80
N SER A 357 7.23 9.41 14.57
CA SER A 357 6.53 10.57 14.03
C SER A 357 6.82 11.81 14.86
N GLY A 358 6.30 12.95 14.40
CA GLY A 358 6.49 14.25 15.03
C GLY A 358 6.86 15.32 14.01
N GLN A 359 7.87 16.14 14.33
CA GLN A 359 8.24 17.30 13.53
C GLN A 359 9.70 17.28 13.03
N SER A 360 10.30 18.46 12.81
CA SER A 360 11.65 18.63 12.23
C SER A 360 12.75 17.83 12.93
N ASN A 361 12.77 17.78 14.27
CA ASN A 361 13.74 16.96 15.01
C ASN A 361 13.52 15.45 14.77
N SER A 362 12.27 14.98 14.61
CA SER A 362 12.00 13.57 14.31
C SER A 362 12.55 13.10 12.96
N VAL A 363 12.84 14.02 12.03
CA VAL A 363 13.44 13.73 10.73
C VAL A 363 14.90 14.20 10.61
N GLY A 364 15.54 14.56 11.73
CA GLY A 364 16.94 15.00 11.74
C GLY A 364 17.19 16.25 10.92
N ALA A 365 16.28 17.23 10.98
CA ALA A 365 16.40 18.46 10.22
C ALA A 365 17.57 19.34 10.66
N ALA A 366 18.05 20.17 9.74
CA ALA A 366 19.06 21.22 9.90
C ALA A 366 20.49 20.79 10.32
N ASN A 367 20.71 19.60 10.90
CA ASN A 367 22.04 19.20 11.35
C ASN A 367 23.01 18.79 10.23
N ALA A 368 22.49 18.45 9.04
CA ALA A 368 23.22 18.12 7.81
C ALA A 368 24.39 17.12 7.91
N THR A 369 24.58 16.46 9.05
CA THR A 369 25.74 15.62 9.39
C THR A 369 25.27 14.21 9.65
N VAL A 370 25.94 13.20 9.08
CA VAL A 370 25.62 11.78 9.28
C VAL A 370 26.76 11.12 10.06
N LEU A 371 26.44 10.52 11.20
CA LEU A 371 27.35 9.76 12.06
C LEU A 371 27.26 8.26 11.82
N THR A 372 26.09 7.77 11.38
CA THR A 372 25.85 6.33 11.14
C THR A 372 25.61 6.02 9.65
N PRO A 373 26.59 6.27 8.74
CA PRO A 373 26.42 6.06 7.30
C PRO A 373 26.48 4.59 6.87
N THR A 374 26.73 3.68 7.82
CA THR A 374 26.85 2.25 7.59
C THR A 374 25.96 1.47 8.56
N PRO A 375 25.50 0.27 8.19
CA PRO A 375 24.68 -0.58 9.04
C PRO A 375 25.17 -0.71 10.48
N PRO A 376 24.37 -0.30 11.49
CA PRO A 376 24.81 -0.40 12.87
C PRO A 376 24.76 -1.84 13.38
N ARG A 377 23.86 -2.67 12.83
CA ARG A 377 23.78 -4.10 13.11
C ARG A 377 23.17 -4.81 11.90
N ALA A 378 24.03 -5.19 10.95
CA ALA A 378 23.61 -5.85 9.71
C ALA A 378 22.71 -7.07 9.97
N GLY A 379 21.69 -7.21 9.14
CA GLY A 379 20.64 -8.22 9.17
C GLY A 379 19.67 -8.17 10.34
N ARG A 380 19.80 -7.19 11.25
CA ARG A 380 18.91 -7.03 12.41
C ARG A 380 18.42 -5.61 12.64
N ALA A 381 19.19 -4.58 12.29
CA ALA A 381 18.74 -3.19 12.26
C ALA A 381 18.43 -2.83 10.81
N LEU A 382 17.15 -2.60 10.50
CA LEU A 382 16.62 -2.53 9.15
C LEU A 382 15.88 -1.21 8.89
N MET A 383 15.77 -0.82 7.63
CA MET A 383 14.99 0.33 7.15
C MET A 383 14.32 0.00 5.80
N TYR A 384 13.45 0.89 5.33
CA TYR A 384 12.96 0.80 3.95
C TYR A 384 14.04 1.20 2.95
N GLY A 385 13.98 0.69 1.71
CA GLY A 385 14.98 0.95 0.66
C GLY A 385 15.22 2.43 0.36
N ILE A 386 14.25 3.30 0.61
CA ILE A 386 14.38 4.77 0.46
C ILE A 386 15.25 5.42 1.56
N GLY A 387 15.51 4.71 2.66
CA GLY A 387 16.16 5.22 3.86
C GLY A 387 15.24 5.27 5.08
N PRO A 388 15.71 5.81 6.22
CA PRO A 388 14.89 5.97 7.41
C PRO A 388 13.76 6.99 7.19
N ARG A 389 13.96 7.94 6.27
CA ARG A 389 13.00 8.97 5.87
C ARG A 389 12.13 8.49 4.71
N VAL A 390 10.85 8.26 4.97
CA VAL A 390 9.92 7.67 3.98
C VAL A 390 9.56 8.58 2.81
N LEU A 391 9.90 9.88 2.86
CA LEU A 391 9.75 10.82 1.74
C LEU A 391 11.04 11.60 1.44
N GLY A 392 12.19 11.20 2.01
CA GLY A 392 13.45 11.92 1.83
C GLY A 392 13.35 13.42 2.17
N ASN A 393 13.57 14.28 1.18
CA ASN A 393 13.53 15.74 1.33
C ASN A 393 12.12 16.31 1.55
N ASP A 394 11.08 15.56 1.17
CA ASP A 394 9.70 16.07 1.15
C ASP A 394 9.01 15.96 2.52
N GLN A 395 9.73 15.56 3.59
CA GLN A 395 9.22 15.53 4.97
C GLN A 395 9.24 16.90 5.64
N ASN A 396 8.56 17.87 5.03
CA ASN A 396 8.33 19.20 5.57
C ASN A 396 6.93 19.70 5.17
N GLN A 397 6.38 20.65 5.93
CA GLN A 397 5.00 21.14 5.72
C GLN A 397 4.73 21.73 4.32
N GLN A 398 5.76 22.16 3.58
CA GLN A 398 5.58 22.75 2.27
C GLN A 398 5.37 21.70 1.16
N TYR A 399 5.95 20.50 1.32
CA TYR A 399 6.03 19.50 0.24
C TYR A 399 5.50 18.12 0.63
N PHE A 400 5.03 17.92 1.88
CA PHE A 400 4.55 16.60 2.31
C PHE A 400 3.36 16.11 1.47
N ARG A 401 3.42 14.83 1.13
CA ARG A 401 2.46 14.17 0.23
C ARG A 401 2.24 12.73 0.67
N PRO A 402 1.22 12.03 0.13
CA PRO A 402 1.13 10.58 0.28
C PRO A 402 2.40 9.87 -0.19
N ILE A 403 2.88 8.88 0.56
CA ILE A 403 4.05 8.08 0.19
C ILE A 403 3.74 7.26 -1.06
N PRO A 404 4.54 7.38 -2.14
CA PRO A 404 4.47 6.44 -3.25
C PRO A 404 4.79 5.02 -2.75
N GLY A 405 3.89 4.05 -3.00
CA GLY A 405 4.01 2.71 -2.42
C GLY A 405 5.36 2.00 -2.68
N TYR A 406 6.00 2.30 -3.81
CA TYR A 406 7.29 1.71 -4.17
C TYR A 406 8.46 2.17 -3.29
N PHE A 407 8.34 3.29 -2.56
CA PHE A 407 9.36 3.74 -1.59
C PHE A 407 9.51 2.77 -0.42
N LEU A 408 8.49 1.97 -0.15
CA LEU A 408 8.46 1.01 0.95
C LEU A 408 8.63 -0.44 0.46
N ASN A 409 9.10 -0.64 -0.79
CA ASN A 409 9.22 -1.95 -1.42
C ASN A 409 10.20 -2.86 -0.69
N ASP A 410 11.43 -2.38 -0.58
CA ASP A 410 12.59 -3.14 -0.12
C ASP A 410 12.83 -2.91 1.37
N ILE A 411 13.30 -3.96 2.05
CA ILE A 411 13.85 -3.88 3.39
C ILE A 411 15.35 -4.11 3.29
N VAL A 412 16.11 -3.12 3.74
CA VAL A 412 17.58 -3.11 3.69
C VAL A 412 18.14 -2.85 5.07
N ASP A 413 19.45 -3.05 5.24
CA ASP A 413 20.13 -2.68 6.48
C ASP A 413 20.02 -1.17 6.75
N ALA A 414 19.71 -0.83 8.00
CA ALA A 414 19.51 0.55 8.42
C ALA A 414 20.80 1.35 8.34
N GLN A 415 20.77 2.51 7.71
CA GLN A 415 21.84 3.49 7.75
C GLN A 415 21.25 4.89 7.64
N GLU A 416 21.92 5.87 8.19
CA GLU A 416 21.52 7.25 8.03
C GLU A 416 21.97 7.75 6.66
N ILE A 417 21.05 8.41 5.96
CA ILE A 417 21.29 8.97 4.63
C ILE A 417 21.00 10.46 4.71
N ARG A 418 21.95 11.27 4.26
CA ARG A 418 21.73 12.71 4.18
C ARG A 418 20.69 13.02 3.11
N SER A 419 19.74 13.88 3.45
CA SER A 419 18.69 14.36 2.55
C SER A 419 18.61 15.88 2.65
N GLY A 420 19.27 16.58 1.74
CA GLY A 420 19.31 18.06 1.75
C GLY A 420 19.96 18.60 3.03
N GLY A 421 19.21 19.41 3.79
CA GLY A 421 19.61 19.92 5.10
C GLY A 421 19.46 18.91 6.26
N ASN A 422 18.87 17.74 6.00
CA ASN A 422 18.57 16.73 7.02
C ASN A 422 19.72 15.70 7.09
N GLY A 423 20.26 15.44 8.27
CA GLY A 423 21.42 14.57 8.50
C GLY A 423 21.11 13.33 9.35
N GLU A 424 21.74 13.18 10.50
CA GLU A 424 21.52 12.08 11.45
C GLU A 424 20.12 12.19 12.04
N THR A 425 19.46 11.05 12.21
CA THR A 425 18.18 10.92 12.92
C THR A 425 18.35 10.06 14.16
N HIS A 426 17.33 10.03 15.03
CA HIS A 426 17.32 9.13 16.17
C HIS A 426 17.14 7.65 15.78
N MET A 427 16.85 7.33 14.50
CA MET A 427 16.35 6.00 14.13
C MET A 427 17.43 4.92 14.23
N THR A 428 18.57 5.07 13.56
CA THR A 428 19.61 4.03 13.56
C THR A 428 20.15 3.72 14.95
N SER A 429 20.32 4.73 15.79
CA SER A 429 20.73 4.56 17.20
C SER A 429 19.66 3.85 18.04
N SER A 430 18.36 4.17 17.82
CA SER A 430 17.25 3.45 18.46
C SER A 430 17.28 1.96 18.10
N LEU A 431 17.47 1.65 16.83
CA LEU A 431 17.55 0.27 16.34
C LEU A 431 18.76 -0.46 16.90
N TYR A 432 19.93 0.20 16.97
CA TYR A 432 21.14 -0.39 17.53
C TYR A 432 20.95 -0.79 19.00
N GLN A 433 20.40 0.13 19.82
CA GLN A 433 20.18 -0.14 21.23
C GLN A 433 19.11 -1.20 21.46
N LEU A 434 17.99 -1.11 20.74
CA LEU A 434 16.93 -2.11 20.85
C LEU A 434 17.46 -3.51 20.48
N THR A 435 18.01 -3.66 19.27
CA THR A 435 18.49 -4.97 18.79
C THR A 435 19.66 -5.54 19.60
N GLY A 436 20.43 -4.69 20.30
CA GLY A 436 21.50 -5.10 21.21
C GLY A 436 21.02 -5.81 22.47
N VAL A 437 19.81 -5.51 22.94
CA VAL A 437 19.20 -6.12 24.13
C VAL A 437 18.13 -7.17 23.79
N ARG A 438 17.87 -7.40 22.50
CA ARG A 438 16.91 -8.41 22.03
C ARG A 438 17.61 -9.69 21.55
N PRO A 439 16.98 -10.88 21.71
CA PRO A 439 17.50 -12.13 21.16
C PRO A 439 17.79 -12.05 19.66
N ILE A 440 18.72 -12.86 19.15
CA ILE A 440 19.14 -12.84 17.73
C ILE A 440 17.97 -13.03 16.76
N GLN A 441 16.90 -13.69 17.22
CA GLN A 441 15.65 -13.91 16.49
C GLN A 441 14.84 -12.64 16.21
N ASP A 442 15.11 -11.55 16.93
CA ASP A 442 14.44 -10.26 16.73
C ASP A 442 15.27 -9.37 15.79
N ALA A 443 14.66 -8.94 14.69
CA ALA A 443 15.10 -7.79 13.90
C ALA A 443 14.16 -6.60 14.09
N ALA A 444 14.65 -5.38 13.91
CA ALA A 444 13.88 -4.15 14.04
C ALA A 444 13.94 -3.32 12.74
N LEU A 445 12.78 -2.97 12.20
CA LEU A 445 12.59 -2.10 11.04
C LEU A 445 12.18 -0.70 11.49
N GLY A 446 13.07 0.27 11.29
CA GLY A 446 12.84 1.68 11.61
C GLY A 446 12.33 2.50 10.44
N ALA A 447 11.39 3.41 10.71
CA ALA A 447 10.92 4.37 9.70
C ALA A 447 10.39 5.67 10.35
N LEU A 448 10.65 6.80 9.69
CA LEU A 448 10.32 8.14 10.14
C LEU A 448 9.18 8.72 9.30
N TYR A 449 8.08 9.09 9.94
CA TYR A 449 6.87 9.65 9.34
C TYR A 449 6.60 11.10 9.74
N GLY A 450 7.48 11.71 10.53
CA GLY A 450 7.34 13.10 10.97
C GLY A 450 7.49 14.10 9.84
N ILE A 451 7.02 15.33 10.07
CA ILE A 451 6.96 16.41 9.09
C ILE A 451 7.56 17.68 9.68
N GLY A 452 8.62 18.22 9.05
CA GLY A 452 9.23 19.49 9.46
C GLY A 452 8.21 20.62 9.66
N SER A 453 8.36 21.36 10.76
CA SER A 453 7.48 22.46 11.21
C SER A 453 6.06 22.07 11.64
N ALA A 454 5.73 20.78 11.71
CA ALA A 454 4.38 20.34 12.06
C ALA A 454 3.99 20.58 13.53
N ASP A 455 2.78 21.09 13.72
CA ASP A 455 2.03 20.97 14.96
C ASP A 455 1.31 19.61 15.03
N TYR A 456 0.78 19.25 16.19
CA TYR A 456 0.06 17.99 16.36
C TYR A 456 -1.17 17.87 15.44
N ALA A 457 -1.87 18.98 15.16
CA ALA A 457 -3.04 18.98 14.26
C ALA A 457 -2.67 18.58 12.82
N THR A 458 -1.43 18.85 12.39
CA THR A 458 -0.91 18.45 11.07
C THR A 458 -0.64 16.96 10.96
N VAL A 459 -0.35 16.27 12.08
CA VAL A 459 0.14 14.87 12.09
C VAL A 459 -0.77 13.87 12.79
N LYS A 460 -1.84 14.32 13.45
CA LYS A 460 -2.83 13.48 14.10
C LYS A 460 -3.64 12.63 13.12
N LYS A 461 -4.41 11.67 13.64
CA LYS A 461 -5.33 10.84 12.86
C LYS A 461 -6.26 11.66 11.95
N GLY A 462 -6.44 11.16 10.72
CA GLY A 462 -7.22 11.83 9.67
C GLY A 462 -6.40 12.74 8.74
N THR A 463 -5.09 12.86 8.96
CA THR A 463 -4.18 13.67 8.13
C THR A 463 -3.39 12.81 7.14
N ILE A 464 -2.78 13.44 6.13
CA ILE A 464 -1.86 12.75 5.20
C ILE A 464 -0.68 12.12 5.96
N ALA A 465 -0.12 12.82 6.95
CA ALA A 465 1.00 12.32 7.74
C ALA A 465 0.61 11.07 8.55
N TRP A 466 -0.59 11.05 9.14
CA TRP A 466 -1.11 9.84 9.77
C TRP A 466 -1.32 8.71 8.77
N ASN A 467 -1.90 8.98 7.60
CA ASN A 467 -2.11 7.97 6.56
C ASN A 467 -0.79 7.37 6.06
N ASN A 468 0.27 8.17 6.01
CA ASN A 468 1.63 7.72 5.71
C ASN A 468 2.18 6.76 6.79
N LEU A 469 1.99 7.08 8.06
CA LEU A 469 2.34 6.18 9.17
C LEU A 469 1.56 4.88 9.11
N VAL A 470 0.24 4.94 8.88
CA VAL A 470 -0.64 3.78 8.71
C VAL A 470 -0.15 2.88 7.59
N LEU A 471 0.13 3.45 6.41
CA LEU A 471 0.63 2.73 5.24
C LEU A 471 1.95 2.02 5.56
N GLY A 472 2.87 2.72 6.22
CA GLY A 472 4.16 2.17 6.61
C GLY A 472 4.07 1.04 7.64
N CYS A 473 3.19 1.15 8.63
CA CYS A 473 2.97 0.10 9.60
C CYS A 473 2.36 -1.15 8.95
N TRP A 474 1.36 -0.97 8.08
CA TRP A 474 0.76 -2.06 7.32
C TRP A 474 1.74 -2.73 6.37
N ARG A 475 2.63 -1.94 5.76
CA ARG A 475 3.69 -2.46 4.89
C ARG A 475 4.62 -3.41 5.65
N ALA A 476 5.09 -2.99 6.82
CA ALA A 476 5.96 -3.80 7.66
C ALA A 476 5.27 -5.11 8.06
N ARG A 477 3.98 -5.03 8.47
CA ARG A 477 3.15 -6.18 8.83
C ARG A 477 3.01 -7.18 7.68
N LEU A 478 2.77 -6.70 6.46
CA LEU A 478 2.64 -7.55 5.29
C LEU A 478 3.97 -8.26 4.99
N LYS A 479 5.08 -7.50 4.98
CA LYS A 479 6.40 -8.07 4.71
C LYS A 479 6.77 -9.15 5.70
N ALA A 480 6.53 -8.92 6.99
CA ALA A 480 6.71 -9.95 8.01
C ALA A 480 5.87 -11.20 7.70
N ALA A 481 4.59 -11.04 7.31
CA ALA A 481 3.72 -12.17 6.95
C ALA A 481 4.28 -12.98 5.77
N MET A 482 4.73 -12.30 4.71
CA MET A 482 5.25 -12.92 3.48
C MET A 482 6.55 -13.68 3.73
N LEU A 483 7.41 -13.13 4.59
CA LEU A 483 8.66 -13.77 5.04
C LEU A 483 8.41 -14.83 6.12
N GLY A 484 7.20 -14.86 6.65
CA GLY A 484 6.81 -15.84 7.64
C GLY A 484 7.27 -15.55 9.06
N LEU A 485 7.62 -14.29 9.33
CA LEU A 485 8.08 -13.76 10.60
C LEU A 485 6.89 -13.36 11.48
N ASP A 486 7.07 -13.51 12.80
CA ASP A 486 6.21 -12.84 13.77
C ASP A 486 6.34 -11.32 13.61
N PHE A 487 5.29 -10.57 13.98
CA PHE A 487 5.27 -9.12 13.82
C PHE A 487 4.73 -8.41 15.05
N GLN A 488 5.44 -7.36 15.47
CA GLN A 488 5.04 -6.50 16.57
C GLN A 488 5.44 -5.04 16.31
N ILE A 489 4.61 -4.09 16.74
CA ILE A 489 5.00 -2.68 16.92
C ILE A 489 5.15 -2.46 18.43
N PRO A 490 6.39 -2.36 18.96
CA PRO A 490 6.60 -2.30 20.41
C PRO A 490 6.34 -0.92 21.00
N ALA A 491 6.46 0.14 20.20
CA ALA A 491 6.21 1.52 20.59
C ALA A 491 6.08 2.42 19.35
N LEU A 492 5.50 3.61 19.53
CA LEU A 492 5.69 4.75 18.63
C LEU A 492 6.75 5.67 19.22
N CYS A 493 7.81 5.96 18.47
CA CYS A 493 8.71 7.06 18.81
C CYS A 493 8.06 8.39 18.43
N TRP A 494 8.17 9.37 19.31
CA TRP A 494 7.55 10.68 19.11
C TRP A 494 8.50 11.81 19.49
N ASP A 495 8.79 12.68 18.53
CA ASP A 495 9.54 13.92 18.79
C ASP A 495 8.84 15.13 18.20
N GLN A 496 8.06 15.78 19.05
CA GLN A 496 7.27 16.96 18.74
C GLN A 496 6.99 17.77 20.00
N GLY A 497 6.64 19.04 19.80
CA GLY A 497 6.16 19.94 20.84
C GLY A 497 6.41 21.40 20.50
N GLU A 498 7.45 21.70 19.72
CA GLU A 498 7.82 23.05 19.32
C GLU A 498 6.69 23.73 18.53
N GLY A 499 6.08 23.01 17.57
CA GLY A 499 4.94 23.51 16.80
C GLY A 499 3.69 23.84 17.64
N ASN A 500 3.64 23.36 18.89
CA ASN A 500 2.57 23.61 19.84
C ASN A 500 3.02 24.42 21.07
N ALA A 501 4.25 24.95 21.09
CA ALA A 501 4.83 25.59 22.26
C ALA A 501 4.04 26.80 22.78
N GLY A 502 3.28 27.47 21.91
CA GLY A 502 2.35 28.56 22.27
C GLY A 502 1.01 28.11 22.86
N GLY A 503 0.77 26.81 23.01
CA GLY A 503 -0.48 26.25 23.51
C GLY A 503 -0.75 26.53 25.00
N ALA A 504 -2.02 26.55 25.37
CA ALA A 504 -2.45 26.62 26.77
C ALA A 504 -2.10 25.32 27.52
N ALA A 505 -1.94 25.42 28.85
CA ALA A 505 -1.69 24.26 29.71
C ALA A 505 -2.79 23.20 29.58
N GLY A 506 -2.41 21.92 29.58
CA GLY A 506 -3.31 20.78 29.42
C GLY A 506 -3.65 20.42 27.97
N VAL A 507 -3.44 21.32 27.00
CA VAL A 507 -3.77 21.05 25.59
C VAL A 507 -2.84 19.98 25.00
N TYR A 508 -1.55 20.05 25.32
CA TYR A 508 -0.58 19.10 24.77
C TYR A 508 -0.64 17.75 25.50
N LEU A 509 -1.07 17.75 26.77
CA LEU A 509 -1.39 16.54 27.52
C LEU A 509 -2.50 15.74 26.81
N ALA A 510 -3.60 16.41 26.44
CA ALA A 510 -4.69 15.79 25.71
C ALA A 510 -4.24 15.26 24.34
N ALA A 511 -3.37 15.99 23.63
CA ALA A 511 -2.80 15.55 22.36
C ALA A 511 -2.00 14.24 22.49
N LEU A 512 -1.15 14.11 23.50
CA LEU A 512 -0.39 12.87 23.73
C LEU A 512 -1.29 11.68 24.10
N GLN A 513 -2.36 11.92 24.87
CA GLN A 513 -3.33 10.89 25.22
C GLN A 513 -4.16 10.44 24.01
N GLU A 514 -4.56 11.37 23.14
CA GLU A 514 -5.22 11.07 21.88
C GLU A 514 -4.30 10.24 20.97
N LEU A 515 -3.05 10.71 20.74
CA LEU A 515 -2.06 9.99 19.94
C LEU A 515 -1.83 8.55 20.43
N GLN A 516 -1.70 8.37 21.75
CA GLN A 516 -1.49 7.06 22.36
C GLN A 516 -2.68 6.12 22.15
N THR A 517 -3.91 6.66 22.25
CA THR A 517 -5.14 5.92 21.99
C THR A 517 -5.21 5.52 20.52
N ASP A 518 -4.90 6.44 19.61
CA ASP A 518 -4.95 6.22 18.17
C ASP A 518 -3.93 5.19 17.70
N ILE A 519 -2.67 5.24 18.18
CA ILE A 519 -1.67 4.23 17.80
C ILE A 519 -2.03 2.84 18.37
N THR A 520 -2.58 2.79 19.58
CA THR A 520 -3.04 1.53 20.17
C THR A 520 -4.17 0.92 19.33
N ALA A 521 -5.14 1.74 18.91
CA ALA A 521 -6.21 1.30 18.03
C ALA A 521 -5.68 0.80 16.68
N LEU A 522 -4.75 1.54 16.05
CA LEU A 522 -4.13 1.13 14.78
C LEU A 522 -3.43 -0.23 14.88
N VAL A 523 -2.64 -0.45 15.93
CA VAL A 523 -1.92 -1.73 16.09
C VAL A 523 -2.88 -2.87 16.43
N GLY A 524 -3.92 -2.59 17.23
CA GLY A 524 -5.01 -3.53 17.44
C GLY A 524 -5.66 -4.00 16.14
N GLN A 525 -5.74 -3.11 15.13
CA GLN A 525 -6.24 -3.42 13.80
C GLN A 525 -5.29 -4.25 12.92
N MET A 526 -4.03 -4.48 13.30
CA MET A 526 -3.08 -5.21 12.47
C MET A 526 -2.94 -6.67 12.90
N ASN A 527 -2.59 -6.90 14.16
CA ASN A 527 -2.16 -8.22 14.63
C ASN A 527 -2.80 -8.66 15.95
N GLY A 528 -3.72 -7.85 16.49
CA GLY A 528 -4.03 -7.88 17.90
C GLY A 528 -2.99 -7.08 18.70
N LEU A 529 -3.36 -6.68 19.91
CA LEU A 529 -2.50 -5.89 20.78
C LEU A 529 -1.35 -6.76 21.33
N PRO A 530 -0.18 -6.17 21.64
CA PRO A 530 0.85 -6.87 22.41
C PRO A 530 0.28 -7.35 23.76
N ALA A 531 0.97 -8.26 24.45
CA ALA A 531 0.52 -8.79 25.74
C ALA A 531 0.24 -7.71 26.81
N SER A 532 0.87 -6.53 26.68
CA SER A 532 0.59 -5.35 27.50
C SER A 532 -0.80 -4.74 27.28
N GLY A 533 -1.53 -5.14 26.25
CA GLY A 533 -2.83 -4.59 25.86
C GLY A 533 -2.77 -3.16 25.32
N GLN A 534 -1.58 -2.60 25.07
CA GLN A 534 -1.42 -1.21 24.65
C GLN A 534 -0.09 -0.99 23.92
N VAL A 535 -0.04 0.04 23.07
CA VAL A 535 1.19 0.50 22.44
C VAL A 535 1.64 1.80 23.10
N PRO A 536 2.84 1.84 23.71
CA PRO A 536 3.37 3.03 24.32
C PRO A 536 3.85 4.04 23.28
N VAL A 537 3.69 5.33 23.60
CA VAL A 537 4.35 6.45 22.91
C VAL A 537 5.59 6.84 23.71
N VAL A 538 6.76 6.75 23.11
CA VAL A 538 8.06 7.06 23.72
C VAL A 538 8.54 8.41 23.20
N TYR A 539 8.75 9.38 24.09
CA TYR A 539 9.06 10.77 23.73
C TYR A 539 10.01 11.44 24.74
N SER A 540 10.49 12.62 24.37
CA SER A 540 11.33 13.51 25.21
C SER A 540 10.66 14.86 25.46
N GLN A 541 11.03 15.55 26.54
CA GLN A 541 10.50 16.91 26.82
C GLN A 541 11.13 17.98 25.92
N LEU A 542 10.28 18.86 25.43
CA LEU A 542 10.65 20.08 24.71
C LEU A 542 11.55 20.98 25.59
N ALA A 543 12.69 21.38 25.05
CA ALA A 543 13.62 22.31 25.70
C ALA A 543 13.71 23.69 25.03
N SER A 544 13.25 23.83 23.79
CA SER A 544 13.31 25.07 23.01
C SER A 544 12.10 25.97 23.21
N PHE A 545 11.20 25.65 24.15
CA PHE A 545 10.03 26.49 24.47
C PHE A 545 10.36 27.98 24.71
N PRO A 546 11.51 28.40 25.29
CA PRO A 546 11.81 29.83 25.46
C PRO A 546 11.96 30.59 24.13
N ASN A 547 12.11 29.90 23.00
CA ASN A 547 12.20 30.51 21.67
C ASN A 547 10.84 30.66 20.98
N TYR A 548 9.78 30.06 21.52
CA TYR A 548 8.46 30.01 20.88
C TYR A 548 7.33 30.56 21.75
N SER A 549 7.47 30.51 23.06
CA SER A 549 6.44 30.98 23.98
C SER A 549 7.04 31.52 25.27
N ALA A 550 6.24 32.30 25.99
CA ALA A 550 6.61 32.84 27.29
C ALA A 550 6.52 31.79 28.43
N GLY A 551 5.93 30.62 28.18
CA GLY A 551 5.54 29.67 29.22
C GLY A 551 5.92 28.21 28.93
N PRO A 552 6.33 27.42 29.94
CA PRO A 552 6.78 26.03 29.76
C PRO A 552 5.62 25.02 29.72
N ASN A 553 4.48 25.37 29.11
CA ASN A 553 3.28 24.52 29.18
C ASN A 553 3.48 23.15 28.54
N VAL A 554 4.04 23.10 27.32
CA VAL A 554 4.28 21.84 26.60
C VAL A 554 5.20 20.86 27.36
N PRO A 555 6.39 21.24 27.86
CA PRO A 555 7.19 20.31 28.64
C PRO A 555 6.53 19.88 29.95
N LEU A 556 5.76 20.75 30.61
CA LEU A 556 4.99 20.36 31.79
C LEU A 556 3.89 19.34 31.44
N ASP A 557 3.15 19.56 30.36
CA ASP A 557 2.15 18.64 29.83
C ASP A 557 2.75 17.28 29.43
N GLN A 558 3.95 17.29 28.84
CA GLN A 558 4.72 16.09 28.50
C GLN A 558 5.07 15.26 29.75
N LEU A 559 5.46 15.89 30.87
CA LEU A 559 5.66 15.17 32.13
C LEU A 559 4.33 14.71 32.72
N ALA A 560 3.30 15.55 32.69
CA ALA A 560 1.96 15.19 33.19
C ALA A 560 1.38 13.97 32.47
N ALA A 561 1.60 13.84 31.16
CA ALA A 561 1.14 12.70 30.36
C ALA A 561 1.80 11.39 30.83
N PHE A 562 3.10 11.42 31.11
CA PHE A 562 3.83 10.29 31.69
C PHE A 562 3.31 9.96 33.09
N LEU A 563 3.17 10.96 33.97
CA LEU A 563 2.71 10.73 35.35
C LEU A 563 1.30 10.13 35.40
N ALA A 564 0.41 10.57 34.50
CA ALA A 564 -0.93 10.04 34.39
C ALA A 564 -0.96 8.59 33.88
N ASN A 565 -0.06 8.22 32.95
CA ASN A 565 -0.05 6.90 32.33
C ASN A 565 1.38 6.40 31.98
N PRO A 566 2.20 6.01 32.97
CA PRO A 566 3.65 5.79 32.76
C PRO A 566 4.00 4.58 31.88
N THR A 567 3.03 3.69 31.61
CA THR A 567 3.19 2.54 30.70
C THR A 567 2.64 2.80 29.29
N LYS A 568 1.95 3.93 29.09
CA LYS A 568 1.33 4.34 27.82
C LYS A 568 2.04 5.54 27.21
N CYS A 569 2.42 6.50 28.05
CA CYS A 569 3.19 7.68 27.69
C CYS A 569 4.53 7.56 28.42
N VAL A 570 5.60 7.26 27.70
CA VAL A 570 6.91 6.96 28.27
C VAL A 570 7.86 8.11 27.96
N LEU A 571 8.27 8.82 29.01
CA LEU A 571 9.16 9.97 28.91
C LEU A 571 10.61 9.56 29.14
N ILE A 572 11.50 9.84 28.18
CA ILE A 572 12.95 9.51 28.24
C ILE A 572 13.80 10.65 28.85
N GLY A 573 13.16 11.73 29.30
CA GLY A 573 13.81 12.90 29.89
C GLY A 573 13.80 14.13 28.97
N PRO A 574 14.52 15.19 29.35
CA PRO A 574 14.51 16.47 28.65
C PRO A 574 15.53 16.56 27.52
N LYS A 575 15.23 17.40 26.53
CA LYS A 575 16.13 17.69 25.40
C LYS A 575 17.22 18.75 25.71
N TYR A 576 17.16 19.44 26.84
CA TYR A 576 18.17 20.48 27.16
C TYR A 576 19.58 19.92 27.33
N GLN A 577 19.75 18.61 27.51
CA GLN A 577 21.06 17.98 27.65
C GLN A 577 21.85 17.91 26.31
N TYR A 578 21.19 18.17 25.18
CA TYR A 578 21.78 18.01 23.86
C TYR A 578 22.44 19.29 23.35
N THR A 579 23.27 19.16 22.31
CA THR A 579 23.77 20.29 21.52
C THR A 579 22.80 20.60 20.40
N TYR A 580 22.73 21.87 20.04
CA TYR A 580 21.85 22.38 19.00
C TYR A 580 22.63 23.15 17.94
N VAL A 581 22.16 23.08 16.70
CA VAL A 581 22.72 23.83 15.56
C VAL A 581 22.06 25.21 15.40
N ASP A 582 20.85 25.37 15.93
CA ASP A 582 20.09 26.62 15.98
C ASP A 582 19.22 26.67 17.26
N GLY A 583 18.23 27.56 17.34
CA GLY A 583 17.34 27.66 18.50
C GLY A 583 16.35 26.48 18.68
N ALA A 584 16.37 25.47 17.82
CA ALA A 584 15.32 24.46 17.71
C ALA A 584 15.81 23.03 17.45
N HIS A 585 16.85 22.88 16.63
CA HIS A 585 17.28 21.59 16.08
C HIS A 585 18.54 21.08 16.75
N MET A 586 18.48 19.83 17.21
CA MET A 586 19.65 19.15 17.77
C MET A 586 20.68 18.87 16.69
N ASP A 587 21.97 18.90 17.07
CA ASP A 587 23.04 18.41 16.22
C ASP A 587 22.98 16.88 16.05
N ALA A 588 23.85 16.34 15.20
CA ALA A 588 23.85 14.91 14.91
C ALA A 588 24.13 14.05 16.16
N ASN A 589 25.00 14.50 17.07
CA ASN A 589 25.26 13.79 18.33
C ASN A 589 24.04 13.79 19.25
N GLY A 590 23.30 14.90 19.32
CA GLY A 590 22.04 14.99 20.07
C GLY A 590 20.98 14.03 19.53
N GLN A 591 20.81 13.99 18.20
CA GLN A 591 19.90 13.05 17.53
C GLN A 591 20.27 11.59 17.81
N HIS A 592 21.56 11.26 17.70
CA HIS A 592 22.06 9.92 17.96
C HIS A 592 21.82 9.48 19.42
N LEU A 593 22.13 10.34 20.39
CA LEU A 593 21.96 10.04 21.80
C LEU A 593 20.47 9.94 22.18
N GLN A 594 19.61 10.81 21.65
CA GLN A 594 18.16 10.70 21.85
C GLN A 594 17.62 9.36 21.33
N GLY A 595 18.09 8.92 20.16
CA GLY A 595 17.77 7.60 19.62
C GLY A 595 18.20 6.47 20.53
N ALA A 596 19.41 6.54 21.08
CA ALA A 596 19.88 5.55 22.03
C ALA A 596 18.95 5.47 23.26
N MET A 597 18.53 6.62 23.79
CA MET A 597 17.62 6.72 24.93
C MET A 597 16.23 6.14 24.62
N MET A 598 15.69 6.38 23.41
CA MET A 598 14.45 5.77 22.94
C MET A 598 14.59 4.24 22.83
N GLY A 599 15.63 3.74 22.16
CA GLY A 599 15.89 2.31 22.00
C GLY A 599 16.05 1.58 23.34
N ARG A 600 16.74 2.20 24.31
CA ARG A 600 16.86 1.67 25.69
C ARG A 600 15.49 1.54 26.37
N ALA A 601 14.68 2.60 26.33
CA ALA A 601 13.36 2.60 26.97
C ALA A 601 12.44 1.54 26.35
N ILE A 602 12.47 1.38 25.03
CA ILE A 602 11.69 0.36 24.31
C ILE A 602 12.17 -1.06 24.68
N GLY A 603 13.49 -1.27 24.73
CA GLY A 603 14.07 -2.53 25.17
C GLY A 603 13.63 -2.92 26.59
N GLN A 604 13.62 -1.95 27.51
CA GLN A 604 13.11 -2.12 28.88
C GLN A 604 11.61 -2.48 28.91
N LEU A 605 10.76 -1.78 28.14
CA LEU A 605 9.33 -2.09 28.05
C LEU A 605 9.09 -3.51 27.54
N MET A 606 9.82 -3.92 26.50
CA MET A 606 9.74 -5.28 25.94
C MET A 606 10.28 -6.36 26.88
N ALA A 607 11.10 -5.99 27.86
CA ALA A 607 11.55 -6.86 28.95
C ALA A 607 10.57 -6.87 30.15
N GLY A 608 9.43 -6.18 30.05
CA GLY A 608 8.44 -6.08 31.13
C GLY A 608 8.79 -5.05 32.22
N SER A 609 9.80 -4.20 31.99
CA SER A 609 10.16 -3.10 32.89
C SER A 609 9.33 -1.84 32.60
N SER A 610 9.30 -0.91 33.56
CA SER A 610 8.68 0.42 33.39
C SER A 610 9.78 1.49 33.38
N PRO A 611 10.24 1.96 32.20
CA PRO A 611 11.19 3.06 32.12
C PRO A 611 10.59 4.30 32.77
N LYS A 612 11.37 5.00 33.59
CA LYS A 612 10.98 6.27 34.20
C LYS A 612 12.10 7.28 34.00
N PRO A 613 11.79 8.56 33.76
CA PRO A 613 12.82 9.60 33.72
C PRO A 613 13.29 9.96 35.13
N LEU A 614 14.28 10.84 35.23
CA LEU A 614 14.64 11.47 36.49
C LEU A 614 13.67 12.63 36.76
N TYR A 615 12.84 12.53 37.80
CA TYR A 615 11.86 13.57 38.17
C TYR A 615 11.62 13.62 39.68
N ALA A 616 11.19 14.77 40.20
CA ALA A 616 10.88 14.96 41.60
C ALA A 616 9.55 14.28 41.95
N LEU A 617 9.56 13.47 43.00
CA LEU A 617 8.40 12.79 43.58
C LEU A 617 7.70 13.67 44.62
N SER A 618 8.47 14.39 45.42
CA SER A 618 7.96 15.26 46.48
C SER A 618 8.98 16.36 46.83
N ALA A 619 8.48 17.45 47.43
CA ALA A 619 9.31 18.47 48.04
C ALA A 619 8.69 18.86 49.39
N VAL A 620 9.44 18.66 50.47
CA VAL A 620 8.98 18.92 51.85
C VAL A 620 9.87 19.98 52.48
N ARG A 621 9.27 20.99 53.09
CA ARG A 621 9.98 22.13 53.68
C ARG A 621 9.92 22.11 55.20
N THR A 622 11.09 22.18 55.82
CA THR A 622 11.24 22.45 57.26
C THR A 622 12.04 23.73 57.45
N GLY A 623 11.37 24.78 57.95
CA GLY A 623 11.98 26.11 58.04
C GLY A 623 12.39 26.65 56.67
N ALA A 624 13.68 26.99 56.50
CA ALA A 624 14.25 27.46 55.24
C ALA A 624 14.84 26.33 54.38
N GLN A 625 14.72 25.07 54.80
CA GLN A 625 15.26 23.92 54.07
C GLN A 625 14.15 23.18 53.34
N VAL A 626 14.38 22.82 52.08
CA VAL A 626 13.46 22.03 51.26
C VAL A 626 14.18 20.75 50.84
N LEU A 627 13.67 19.60 51.32
CA LEU A 627 14.15 18.29 50.91
C LEU A 627 13.31 17.82 49.72
N VAL A 628 13.95 17.67 48.56
CA VAL A 628 13.32 17.18 47.33
C VAL A 628 13.71 15.74 47.10
N THR A 629 12.72 14.85 46.99
CA THR A 629 12.92 13.42 46.72
C THR A 629 12.72 13.14 45.24
N TYR A 630 13.61 12.37 44.61
CA TYR A 630 13.57 12.05 43.19
C TYR A 630 13.32 10.57 42.93
N ASN A 631 12.63 10.28 41.82
CA ASN A 631 12.75 8.99 41.15
C ASN A 631 14.09 8.96 40.42
N VAL A 632 15.02 8.10 40.84
CA VAL A 632 16.35 7.97 40.22
C VAL A 632 16.38 6.69 39.39
N PRO A 633 16.44 6.77 38.05
CA PRO A 633 16.34 5.58 37.19
C PRO A 633 17.53 4.63 37.32
N SER A 634 18.74 5.16 37.55
CA SER A 634 19.96 4.37 37.69
C SER A 634 20.96 5.00 38.66
N GLY A 635 21.39 4.22 39.66
CA GLY A 635 22.42 4.63 40.62
C GLY A 635 21.98 5.77 41.54
N SER A 636 22.70 6.90 41.53
CA SER A 636 22.51 8.03 42.46
C SER A 636 22.40 9.37 41.77
N LEU A 637 21.83 10.37 42.45
CA LEU A 637 21.87 11.76 42.01
C LEU A 637 23.29 12.32 41.89
N THR A 638 23.53 13.14 40.88
CA THR A 638 24.78 13.90 40.71
C THR A 638 24.47 15.28 40.13
N LEU A 639 25.14 16.31 40.67
CA LEU A 639 25.19 17.63 40.06
C LEU A 639 26.35 17.65 39.07
N ASP A 640 26.04 17.80 37.79
CA ASP A 640 26.98 17.73 36.68
C ASP A 640 26.95 19.05 35.89
N THR A 641 27.88 19.94 36.22
CA THR A 641 28.04 21.25 35.56
C THR A 641 28.89 21.19 34.29
N VAL A 642 29.42 20.01 33.95
CA VAL A 642 30.25 19.80 32.76
C VAL A 642 29.38 19.31 31.60
N GLY A 643 28.52 18.32 31.85
CA GLY A 643 27.56 17.82 30.88
C GLY A 643 26.50 18.87 30.50
N VAL A 644 26.04 19.65 31.48
CA VAL A 644 25.14 20.79 31.31
C VAL A 644 25.69 21.97 32.10
N THR A 645 25.91 23.11 31.45
CA THR A 645 26.43 24.32 32.11
C THR A 645 25.41 24.87 33.10
N ASP A 646 25.86 25.26 34.30
CA ASP A 646 24.99 25.81 35.33
C ASP A 646 24.31 27.13 34.89
N PRO A 647 22.97 27.20 34.81
CA PRO A 647 22.24 28.45 34.57
C PRO A 647 22.07 29.32 35.84
N GLY A 648 22.62 28.88 36.97
CA GLY A 648 22.40 29.44 38.30
C GLY A 648 21.62 28.46 39.18
N SER A 649 22.10 28.25 40.41
CA SER A 649 21.51 27.29 41.37
C SER A 649 21.25 25.92 40.75
N TYR A 650 22.13 25.45 39.85
CA TYR A 650 22.01 24.19 39.12
C TYR A 650 20.72 24.02 38.29
N GLY A 651 20.01 25.12 37.98
CA GLY A 651 18.72 25.11 37.28
C GLY A 651 17.49 24.95 38.18
N PHE A 652 17.66 25.13 39.49
CA PHE A 652 16.56 25.19 40.45
C PHE A 652 16.15 26.63 40.74
N LYS A 653 14.86 26.86 40.96
CA LYS A 653 14.32 28.14 41.39
C LYS A 653 13.16 27.96 42.38
N TRP A 654 13.10 28.83 43.38
CA TRP A 654 11.97 28.94 44.29
C TRP A 654 10.86 29.79 43.65
N SER A 655 9.60 29.43 43.89
CA SER A 655 8.45 30.27 43.57
C SER A 655 7.35 30.10 44.61
N ASP A 656 6.67 31.19 44.95
CA ASP A 656 5.48 31.22 45.80
C ASP A 656 4.54 32.38 45.40
N ALA A 657 3.29 32.30 45.82
CA ALA A 657 2.30 33.37 45.78
C ALA A 657 2.34 34.15 47.10
N GLY A 658 3.20 35.16 47.17
CA GLY A 658 3.40 36.00 48.35
C GLY A 658 4.84 36.52 48.42
N ASN A 659 5.13 37.44 49.35
CA ASN A 659 6.46 38.02 49.65
C ASN A 659 7.30 38.61 48.50
N GLY A 660 6.79 38.67 47.26
CA GLY A 660 7.41 39.39 46.16
C GLY A 660 8.84 38.93 45.82
N ASN A 661 9.05 37.63 45.61
CA ASN A 661 10.32 37.06 45.12
C ASN A 661 11.58 37.34 45.96
N THR A 662 11.48 37.74 47.24
CA THR A 662 12.67 38.02 48.07
C THR A 662 13.38 36.77 48.58
N VAL A 663 12.70 35.63 48.65
CA VAL A 663 13.35 34.35 49.02
C VAL A 663 14.10 33.79 47.81
N THR A 664 15.39 33.59 47.98
CA THR A 664 16.30 33.04 46.96
C THR A 664 16.86 31.69 47.43
N ILE A 665 17.45 30.92 46.51
CA ILE A 665 18.17 29.69 46.83
C ILE A 665 19.61 30.04 47.19
N ASN A 666 20.03 29.74 48.42
CA ASN A 666 21.41 29.91 48.88
C ASN A 666 22.29 28.74 48.46
N SER A 667 21.78 27.52 48.53
CA SER A 667 22.55 26.32 48.17
C SER A 667 21.67 25.17 47.73
N VAL A 668 22.27 24.28 46.96
CA VAL A 668 21.70 23.02 46.49
C VAL A 668 22.75 21.95 46.73
N ALA A 669 22.42 20.89 47.47
CA ALA A 669 23.34 19.81 47.82
C ALA A 669 22.67 18.44 47.66
N ILE A 670 23.44 17.45 47.17
CA ILE A 670 23.01 16.06 47.21
C ILE A 670 23.04 15.59 48.66
N ALA A 671 21.87 15.23 49.21
CA ALA A 671 21.74 14.76 50.59
C ALA A 671 21.83 13.22 50.69
N SER A 672 21.39 12.51 49.65
CA SER A 672 21.52 11.05 49.54
C SER A 672 21.48 10.63 48.07
N ALA A 673 21.49 9.32 47.81
CA ALA A 673 21.36 8.79 46.45
C ALA A 673 20.07 9.24 45.73
N THR A 674 19.02 9.60 46.45
CA THR A 674 17.70 9.95 45.87
C THR A 674 17.15 11.31 46.33
N THR A 675 17.85 12.02 47.21
CA THR A 675 17.35 13.27 47.79
C THR A 675 18.32 14.44 47.61
N LEU A 676 17.74 15.59 47.29
CA LEU A 676 18.40 16.88 47.16
C LEU A 676 17.96 17.79 48.30
N LEU A 677 18.89 18.47 48.97
CA LEU A 677 18.60 19.51 49.94
C LEU A 677 18.80 20.88 49.30
N ILE A 678 17.73 21.69 49.28
CA ILE A 678 17.76 23.08 48.84
C ILE A 678 17.63 23.96 50.08
N THR A 679 18.59 24.87 50.29
CA THR A 679 18.53 25.85 51.38
C THR A 679 18.13 27.21 50.83
N LEU A 680 17.07 27.79 51.38
CA LEU A 680 16.54 29.10 51.03
C LEU A 680 17.17 30.20 51.89
N SER A 681 17.08 31.46 51.41
CA SER A 681 17.62 32.63 52.12
C SER A 681 16.85 33.00 53.39
N ALA A 682 15.58 32.61 53.49
CA ALA A 682 14.72 32.82 54.64
C ALA A 682 13.58 31.79 54.65
N VAL A 683 12.82 31.74 55.75
CA VAL A 683 11.59 30.92 55.84
C VAL A 683 10.51 31.57 54.96
N PRO A 684 10.02 30.89 53.90
CA PRO A 684 8.97 31.45 53.04
C PRO A 684 7.63 31.51 53.76
N THR A 685 6.88 32.61 53.55
CA THR A 685 5.51 32.78 54.07
C THR A 685 4.45 32.90 52.97
N GLY A 686 4.84 32.89 51.70
CA GLY A 686 3.90 32.87 50.57
C GLY A 686 3.12 31.55 50.48
N THR A 687 1.96 31.57 49.81
CA THR A 687 1.17 30.39 49.46
C THR A 687 1.66 29.79 48.13
N ASP A 688 1.09 28.68 47.65
CA ASP A 688 1.47 28.04 46.37
C ASP A 688 3.00 27.87 46.18
N GLN A 689 3.65 27.43 47.26
CA GLN A 689 5.10 27.23 47.31
C GLN A 689 5.51 26.09 46.37
N ALA A 690 6.55 26.30 45.58
CA ALA A 690 7.04 25.31 44.63
C ALA A 690 8.54 25.44 44.34
N ILE A 691 9.15 24.31 43.98
CA ILE A 691 10.45 24.27 43.30
C ILE A 691 10.22 24.12 41.80
N ARG A 692 10.86 24.97 41.03
CA ARG A 692 10.92 24.94 39.57
C ARG A 692 12.24 24.31 39.14
N VAL A 693 12.18 23.32 38.27
CA VAL A 693 13.32 22.55 37.77
C VAL A 693 13.41 22.76 36.26
N ALA A 694 14.50 23.39 35.82
CA ALA A 694 14.75 23.69 34.40
C ALA A 694 13.61 24.49 33.70
N LEU A 695 12.81 25.28 34.40
CA LEU A 695 11.67 26.00 33.78
C LEU A 695 11.96 27.45 33.42
N ASP A 696 13.12 27.97 33.80
CA ASP A 696 13.40 29.40 33.78
C ASP A 696 14.53 29.71 32.79
N ALA A 697 14.20 30.53 31.79
CA ALA A 697 15.13 31.14 30.85
C ALA A 697 14.51 32.41 30.27
N ALA A 698 15.33 33.38 29.86
CA ALA A 698 14.82 34.55 29.17
C ALA A 698 14.38 34.17 27.74
N ALA A 699 13.37 34.86 27.23
CA ALA A 699 12.84 34.62 25.89
C ALA A 699 13.94 34.82 24.83
N GLY A 700 13.99 33.92 23.85
CA GLY A 700 14.96 33.99 22.74
C GLY A 700 16.42 33.67 23.11
N THR A 701 16.69 33.11 24.29
CA THR A 701 18.07 32.77 24.72
C THR A 701 18.63 31.47 24.14
N GLY A 702 17.95 30.85 23.16
CA GLY A 702 18.37 29.59 22.58
C GLY A 702 17.96 28.38 23.45
N THR A 703 18.60 27.24 23.20
CA THR A 703 18.30 25.98 23.88
C THR A 703 19.52 25.06 23.88
N GLY A 704 19.53 24.05 24.75
CA GLY A 704 20.56 23.03 24.83
C GLY A 704 21.45 23.12 26.07
N ARG A 705 22.53 22.34 26.06
CA ARG A 705 23.31 22.07 27.29
C ARG A 705 24.01 23.31 27.88
N ALA A 706 24.19 24.36 27.07
CA ALA A 706 24.90 25.58 27.46
C ALA A 706 23.99 26.81 27.66
N VAL A 707 22.78 26.82 27.07
CA VAL A 707 21.90 28.00 27.03
C VAL A 707 20.42 27.61 27.14
N GLY A 708 19.53 28.57 27.40
CA GLY A 708 18.12 28.30 27.63
C GLY A 708 17.83 27.57 28.95
N ALA A 709 16.61 27.03 29.08
CA ALA A 709 16.12 26.44 30.32
C ALA A 709 16.66 25.02 30.52
N ARG A 710 17.42 24.78 31.60
CA ARG A 710 18.17 23.54 31.83
C ARG A 710 18.44 23.29 33.31
N CYS A 711 18.84 22.07 33.67
CA CYS A 711 19.22 21.68 35.04
C CYS A 711 20.45 20.78 35.00
N CYS A 712 21.34 20.93 36.00
CA CYS A 712 22.57 20.15 36.09
C CYS A 712 22.38 18.80 36.79
N LEU A 713 21.16 18.47 37.23
CA LEU A 713 20.89 17.24 37.98
C LEU A 713 20.68 16.06 37.01
N ARG A 714 21.47 15.01 37.21
CA ARG A 714 21.34 13.72 36.50
C ARG A 714 21.49 12.54 37.45
N ASP A 715 21.24 11.34 36.94
CA ASP A 715 21.58 10.08 37.60
C ASP A 715 23.00 9.60 37.23
N THR A 716 23.44 8.42 37.71
CA THR A 716 24.77 7.86 37.40
C THR A 716 24.70 6.63 36.51
N SER A 717 23.81 6.63 35.52
CA SER A 717 23.70 5.48 34.60
C SER A 717 25.06 5.10 33.98
N PRO A 718 25.46 3.81 34.00
CA PRO A 718 26.71 3.37 33.39
C PRO A 718 26.61 3.25 31.86
N ASP A 719 25.38 3.22 31.33
CA ASP A 719 25.07 2.95 29.92
C ASP A 719 25.77 3.92 28.97
N THR A 720 26.17 3.40 27.82
CA THR A 720 26.68 4.18 26.70
C THR A 720 25.96 3.84 25.41
N ASP A 721 25.91 4.80 24.49
CA ASP A 721 25.50 4.55 23.12
C ASP A 721 26.62 3.89 22.29
N ARG A 722 26.34 3.69 20.99
CA ARG A 722 27.28 3.10 20.04
C ARG A 722 28.57 3.92 19.90
N LEU A 723 28.49 5.23 20.07
CA LEU A 723 29.61 6.16 19.93
C LEU A 723 30.36 6.37 21.26
N GLY A 724 29.94 5.68 22.32
CA GLY A 724 30.54 5.79 23.66
C GLY A 724 30.03 6.98 24.47
N GLN A 725 29.01 7.70 23.99
CA GLN A 725 28.40 8.80 24.75
C GLN A 725 27.62 8.24 25.94
N LYS A 726 27.70 8.92 27.08
CA LYS A 726 27.03 8.51 28.31
C LYS A 726 25.53 8.76 28.24
N MET A 727 24.74 7.76 28.60
CA MET A 727 23.27 7.78 28.56
C MET A 727 22.67 8.06 29.93
N TYR A 728 23.01 9.20 30.51
CA TYR A 728 22.46 9.65 31.79
C TYR A 728 20.98 10.04 31.68
N ASN A 729 20.23 9.86 32.76
CA ASN A 729 18.89 10.43 32.88
C ASN A 729 18.98 11.80 33.54
N TRP A 730 18.58 12.85 32.82
CA TRP A 730 18.59 14.23 33.30
C TRP A 730 17.24 14.63 33.88
N ALA A 731 17.26 15.53 34.87
CA ALA A 731 16.07 15.94 35.60
C ALA A 731 15.05 16.63 34.68
N CYS A 732 13.83 16.10 34.62
CA CYS A 732 12.75 16.64 33.81
C CYS A 732 12.46 18.11 34.11
N HIS A 733 11.98 18.82 33.09
CA HIS A 733 11.33 20.12 33.29
C HIS A 733 10.11 19.90 34.19
N GLN A 734 10.07 20.54 35.36
CA GLN A 734 9.03 20.28 36.36
C GLN A 734 8.78 21.47 37.27
N ARG A 735 7.53 21.65 37.68
CA ARG A 735 7.15 22.44 38.86
C ARG A 735 6.62 21.46 39.90
N ILE A 736 7.30 21.35 41.04
CA ILE A 736 6.87 20.48 42.15
C ILE A 736 6.38 21.35 43.30
N ALA A 737 5.14 21.09 43.75
CA ALA A 737 4.57 21.76 44.90
C ALA A 737 5.34 21.38 46.18
N VAL A 738 5.50 22.36 47.07
CA VAL A 738 6.21 22.21 48.34
C VAL A 738 5.20 22.08 49.46
N THR A 739 5.29 21.00 50.22
CA THR A 739 4.49 20.77 51.43
C THR A 739 5.31 21.05 52.69
N LEU A 740 4.65 21.16 53.84
CA LEU A 740 5.28 21.33 55.16
C LEU A 740 5.61 19.99 55.81
#